data_AF-A0AAD8H7N5-F1
#
_entry.id   AF-A0AAD8H7N5-F1
#
_cell.length_a   1.000
_cell.length_b   1.000
_cell.length_c   1.000
_cell.angle_alpha   90.00
_cell.angle_beta   90.00
_cell.angle_gamma   90.00
#
_symmetry.space_group_name_H-M   'P 1'
#
loop_
_entity.id
_entity.type
_entity.pdbx_description
1 polymer ?
#
loop_
_entity_poly.entity_id
_entity_poly.type
_entity_poly.pdbx_seq_one_letter_code
_entity_poly.pdbx_strand_id
1 'polypeptide(L)'
;MSTLPGKGVHVLVFPFPALGHMLPLLDLTHQLLFPTAQQVADRYGSVHDGFEERILGRGLMIPGWASQVLIFKPPGAVGGFISRCGWNSLLERIVGGVTILGWPMDADQFLNAKVVVDYMGVAIRLCEGKDTVPDPIELGQKVGKFMSGEMVEKLRAKELRSKAIIAVGSGGSSWRDLDGLVRELAQLQPSLIVNSTGKSIWTKQKKLNHKMPETFIFIFPFPHHPLIPSGVENVKDLGNPGNVLIISALAKLTEQVIQWIKSHPSPPVVILSDSVLGWTHHLGIPRICFHCTASFMSSVFDALWPNVDALFSLDAVDLVDLPRSPSLVREHLPSLFRMQSLQKPKNMSLPGKGVHILVFPYPAQGHMLPLLDLTHQLLLRGLTITILVTPKNLPILDPLLSTHPSSSLQTLVLPFPDHHLVPSGVENVKDIGNSGNVLIISALAKLTEQIIQWIKSHPSPPVAILFDSFLGWTYHLGLPRICFHSTAAIMSSVFDALWLNVDTLFPLHAVDFPDLPRSPSLVREHLPSLFRRYIKSDPNWELVKDSMIANSSSWGYVNNTFNALEPEFLEFTREKMGQNRVFAVGPLSLLGGSDLTSRGSTSNSSVSHDSIWAWLDGCADGSVLYVCFGSQVLLKSAQVEALANGLELSGVKFIWVMKPTTAQQVADGYGSIPDGFEEWVVNSGLIIQGWAPQVPILSHRAVGGFVSHCGWNSLLEGIVGGVMILGWPMEADQFVNAKLLVDYMGVAIRLCEGKDTVPDPVELGQKVAESMSGEKAEKVRAKELRSKAMEAVASGGSSTKDLDGLVTELAQLHNV
;
A
#
# COMPACT_ATOMS: atom_id res chain seq x y z
N MET A 1 -14.81 35.34 1.47
CA MET A 1 -15.74 36.07 2.38
C MET A 1 -16.66 35.05 3.01
N SER A 2 -16.65 34.91 4.33
CA SER A 2 -17.68 34.19 5.07
C SER A 2 -18.26 35.10 6.13
N THR A 3 -19.59 35.20 6.17
CA THR A 3 -20.35 35.87 7.23
C THR A 3 -20.98 34.79 8.10
N LEU A 4 -20.69 34.81 9.40
CA LEU A 4 -21.35 33.93 10.37
C LEU A 4 -22.68 34.56 10.82
N PRO A 5 -23.78 33.78 10.92
CA PRO A 5 -25.02 34.30 11.49
C PRO A 5 -24.86 34.46 13.00
N GLY A 6 -25.10 35.67 13.52
CA GLY A 6 -25.42 35.89 14.93
C GLY A 6 -24.46 36.74 15.77
N LYS A 7 -23.30 37.20 15.25
CA LYS A 7 -22.35 38.03 16.03
C LYS A 7 -21.68 39.20 15.27
N GLY A 8 -22.22 39.63 14.13
CA GLY A 8 -21.78 40.89 13.48
C GLY A 8 -20.32 40.98 12.99
N VAL A 9 -19.48 39.95 13.14
CA VAL A 9 -18.08 39.97 12.69
C VAL A 9 -17.98 39.54 11.21
N HIS A 10 -17.37 40.38 10.38
CA HIS A 10 -17.10 40.11 8.97
C HIS A 10 -15.61 39.76 8.76
N VAL A 11 -15.31 38.54 8.29
CA VAL A 11 -13.93 38.11 8.00
C VAL A 11 -13.73 38.05 6.49
N LEU A 12 -12.83 38.88 5.96
CA LEU A 12 -12.31 38.76 4.61
C LEU A 12 -10.95 38.06 4.64
N VAL A 13 -10.82 36.99 3.85
CA VAL A 13 -9.58 36.24 3.66
C VAL A 13 -9.29 36.20 2.16
N PHE A 14 -8.07 36.61 1.75
CA PHE A 14 -7.52 36.43 0.41
C PHE A 14 -6.10 35.82 0.55
N PRO A 15 -5.77 34.66 -0.03
CA PRO A 15 -4.47 33.97 0.15
C PRO A 15 -3.32 34.58 -0.70
N PHE A 16 -2.01 34.33 -0.40
CA PHE A 16 -0.73 34.52 -1.21
C PHE A 16 0.26 33.36 -0.97
N PRO A 17 1.13 32.93 -1.91
CA PRO A 17 1.92 31.68 -1.76
C PRO A 17 3.15 31.72 -0.82
N ALA A 18 3.24 32.61 0.17
CA ALA A 18 4.34 32.64 1.14
C ALA A 18 3.90 32.09 2.50
N LEU A 19 3.94 30.76 2.67
CA LEU A 19 3.43 30.03 3.84
C LEU A 19 3.96 30.52 5.20
N GLY A 20 5.20 31.04 5.28
CA GLY A 20 5.86 31.37 6.56
C GLY A 20 5.32 32.58 7.33
N HIS A 21 4.57 33.49 6.70
CA HIS A 21 3.94 34.65 7.35
C HIS A 21 2.43 34.47 7.56
N MET A 22 1.82 33.50 6.87
CA MET A 22 0.37 33.33 6.82
C MET A 22 -0.18 32.51 8.00
N LEU A 23 0.54 31.44 8.38
CA LEU A 23 0.10 30.51 9.43
C LEU A 23 -0.09 31.17 10.80
N PRO A 24 0.86 31.99 11.33
CA PRO A 24 0.69 32.61 12.66
C PRO A 24 -0.46 33.61 12.73
N LEU A 25 -0.73 34.32 11.63
CA LEU A 25 -1.81 35.30 11.55
C LEU A 25 -3.17 34.63 11.34
N LEU A 26 -3.23 33.52 10.60
CA LEU A 26 -4.43 32.67 10.50
C LEU A 26 -4.75 32.01 11.86
N ASP A 27 -3.76 31.49 12.56
CA ASP A 27 -3.92 30.89 13.88
C ASP A 27 -4.36 31.94 14.91
N LEU A 28 -3.76 33.14 14.91
CA LEU A 28 -4.21 34.26 15.75
C LEU A 28 -5.66 34.66 15.42
N THR A 29 -5.99 34.81 14.13
CA THR A 29 -7.35 35.14 13.69
C THR A 29 -8.34 34.05 14.12
N HIS A 30 -7.95 32.78 14.05
CA HIS A 30 -8.77 31.65 14.49
C HIS A 30 -8.95 31.63 16.02
N GLN A 31 -7.88 31.85 16.79
CA GLN A 31 -7.95 31.93 18.26
C GLN A 31 -8.80 33.12 18.73
N LEU A 32 -8.79 34.24 18.02
CA LEU A 32 -9.66 35.39 18.28
C LEU A 32 -11.13 35.12 17.92
N LEU A 33 -11.39 34.28 16.91
CA LEU A 33 -12.74 33.92 16.46
C LEU A 33 -13.40 32.80 17.30
N PHE A 34 -12.61 31.98 18.00
CA PHE A 34 -13.09 30.83 18.80
C PHE A 34 -12.51 30.85 20.23
N PRO A 35 -13.21 31.45 21.21
CA PRO A 35 -12.65 31.79 22.51
C PRO A 35 -12.53 30.61 23.51
N THR A 36 -12.80 29.36 23.10
CA THR A 36 -12.64 28.20 23.99
C THR A 36 -11.87 27.07 23.30
N ALA A 37 -10.92 26.47 24.02
CA ALA A 37 -10.06 25.38 23.54
C ALA A 37 -10.85 24.20 22.95
N GLN A 38 -12.06 23.95 23.48
CA GLN A 38 -12.96 22.90 23.00
C GLN A 38 -13.48 23.17 21.57
N GLN A 39 -13.80 24.43 21.23
CA GLN A 39 -14.31 24.80 19.90
C GLN A 39 -13.23 24.80 18.81
N VAL A 40 -11.97 24.99 19.19
CA VAL A 40 -10.82 24.82 18.29
C VAL A 40 -10.54 23.32 18.08
N ALA A 41 -10.61 22.50 19.13
CA ALA A 41 -10.45 21.05 19.05
C ALA A 41 -11.53 20.36 18.19
N ASP A 42 -12.79 20.78 18.31
CA ASP A 42 -13.91 20.19 17.56
C ASP A 42 -13.87 20.48 16.05
N ARG A 43 -13.02 21.43 15.60
CA ARG A 43 -12.84 21.75 14.16
C ARG A 43 -11.43 21.44 13.62
N TYR A 44 -10.40 21.46 14.46
CA TYR A 44 -9.05 21.02 14.09
C TYR A 44 -8.81 19.51 14.32
N GLY A 45 -9.71 18.82 15.01
CA GLY A 45 -9.83 17.36 14.94
C GLY A 45 -10.13 16.83 13.52
N SER A 46 -10.33 17.73 12.54
CA SER A 46 -10.42 17.40 11.12
C SER A 46 -9.45 18.19 10.22
N VAL A 47 -8.45 18.91 10.78
CA VAL A 47 -7.46 19.69 9.99
C VAL A 47 -6.02 19.48 10.45
N HIS A 48 -5.76 18.87 11.62
CA HIS A 48 -4.39 18.52 12.04
C HIS A 48 -3.80 17.27 11.35
N ASP A 49 -4.61 16.49 10.63
CA ASP A 49 -4.12 15.32 9.89
C ASP A 49 -3.55 15.68 8.50
N GLY A 50 -3.52 16.98 8.14
CA GLY A 50 -3.19 17.46 6.79
C GLY A 50 -1.86 18.20 6.62
N PHE A 51 -1.01 18.30 7.66
CA PHE A 51 0.26 19.04 7.56
C PHE A 51 1.51 18.24 7.99
N GLU A 52 1.35 16.99 8.41
CA GLU A 52 2.46 16.05 8.65
C GLU A 52 2.69 15.14 7.44
N GLU A 53 2.90 15.74 6.27
CA GLU A 53 3.48 15.03 5.14
C GLU A 53 4.72 15.74 4.62
N ARG A 54 5.76 14.93 4.37
CA ARG A 54 7.07 15.27 3.78
C ARG A 54 8.11 15.80 4.76
N ILE A 55 9.10 14.95 5.07
CA ILE A 55 10.54 15.22 4.92
C ILE A 55 11.29 13.90 5.23
N LEU A 56 11.63 13.16 4.17
CA LEU A 56 12.72 12.17 4.10
C LEU A 56 13.84 12.89 3.31
N GLY A 57 15.14 12.77 3.52
CA GLY A 57 15.92 11.77 4.23
C GLY A 57 17.24 11.58 3.46
N ARG A 58 18.06 12.65 3.37
CA ARG A 58 19.52 12.73 3.07
C ARG A 58 19.80 14.17 2.60
N GLY A 59 20.23 15.04 3.52
CA GLY A 59 20.65 16.43 3.25
C GLY A 59 19.92 17.14 2.11
N LEU A 60 18.68 17.57 2.33
CA LEU A 60 17.95 18.35 1.33
C LEU A 60 18.51 19.78 1.30
N MET A 61 19.04 20.24 0.17
CA MET A 61 19.12 21.69 -0.11
C MET A 61 17.87 22.08 -0.88
N ILE A 62 16.97 22.82 -0.23
CA ILE A 62 15.77 23.38 -0.86
C ILE A 62 16.18 24.65 -1.63
N PRO A 63 16.07 24.72 -2.97
CA PRO A 63 16.30 25.95 -3.71
C PRO A 63 15.11 26.89 -3.50
N GLY A 64 15.36 28.05 -2.91
CA GLY A 64 14.36 29.05 -2.54
C GLY A 64 14.89 29.90 -1.38
N TRP A 65 14.25 31.03 -1.09
CA TRP A 65 14.75 32.01 -0.10
C TRP A 65 14.89 31.45 1.34
N ALA A 66 14.38 30.24 1.61
CA ALA A 66 14.58 29.47 2.84
C ALA A 66 15.27 28.12 2.58
N SER A 67 16.55 28.11 2.17
CA SER A 67 17.32 26.85 2.12
C SER A 67 17.73 26.42 3.54
N GLN A 68 17.34 25.23 3.97
CA GLN A 68 17.69 24.62 5.28
C GLN A 68 18.30 23.24 5.02
N VAL A 69 19.20 22.77 5.90
CA VAL A 69 19.85 21.44 5.79
C VAL A 69 19.60 20.63 7.06
N LEU A 70 19.13 19.39 6.92
CA LEU A 70 18.77 18.49 8.04
C LEU A 70 19.91 17.53 8.37
N ILE A 71 20.23 17.37 9.66
CA ILE A 71 21.23 16.38 10.13
C ILE A 71 20.56 15.31 10.98
N PHE A 72 20.62 14.06 10.52
CA PHE A 72 20.03 12.90 11.18
C PHE A 72 21.09 12.05 11.88
N LYS A 73 20.77 11.50 13.08
CA LYS A 73 21.55 10.43 13.72
C LYS A 73 21.01 9.06 13.28
N PRO A 74 21.83 8.00 13.23
CA PRO A 74 21.34 6.63 13.32
C PRO A 74 20.79 6.42 14.75
N PRO A 75 19.51 6.05 15.00
CA PRO A 75 18.50 5.42 14.13
C PRO A 75 17.31 6.35 13.81
N GLY A 76 17.48 7.34 12.93
CA GLY A 76 16.39 8.18 12.43
C GLY A 76 15.94 9.31 13.35
N ALA A 77 16.51 9.46 14.54
CA ALA A 77 16.28 10.64 15.36
C ALA A 77 16.93 11.87 14.70
N VAL A 78 16.18 12.98 14.57
CA VAL A 78 16.76 14.25 14.12
C VAL A 78 17.84 14.66 15.14
N GLY A 79 19.11 14.59 14.71
CA GLY A 79 20.27 14.93 15.54
C GLY A 79 20.35 16.43 15.81
N GLY A 80 19.88 17.19 14.81
CA GLY A 80 19.37 18.56 14.86
C GLY A 80 19.47 19.23 13.47
N PHE A 81 19.28 20.55 13.40
CA PHE A 81 18.97 21.26 12.15
C PHE A 81 20.02 22.30 11.78
N ILE A 82 20.48 22.38 10.53
CA ILE A 82 21.17 23.58 10.02
C ILE A 82 20.11 24.54 9.46
N SER A 83 19.93 25.66 10.14
CA SER A 83 18.99 26.71 9.75
C SER A 83 19.73 27.94 9.25
N ARG A 84 19.14 28.62 8.26
CA ARG A 84 19.49 30.00 7.91
C ARG A 84 19.12 31.02 8.98
N CYS A 85 18.58 30.59 10.12
CA CYS A 85 18.22 31.46 11.25
C CYS A 85 17.06 32.44 10.95
N GLY A 86 16.04 31.99 10.21
CA GLY A 86 14.76 32.71 10.12
C GLY A 86 13.96 32.57 11.42
N TRP A 87 13.38 33.67 11.93
CA TRP A 87 12.81 33.72 13.29
C TRP A 87 11.70 32.71 13.57
N ASN A 88 10.70 32.57 12.68
CA ASN A 88 9.63 31.57 12.83
C ASN A 88 10.16 30.13 12.82
N SER A 89 11.14 29.86 11.93
CA SER A 89 11.82 28.57 11.88
C SER A 89 12.65 28.29 13.13
N LEU A 90 13.13 29.30 13.85
CA LEU A 90 13.83 29.12 15.13
C LEU A 90 12.82 28.81 16.25
N LEU A 91 11.72 29.55 16.32
CA LEU A 91 10.68 29.37 17.33
C LEU A 91 10.00 27.99 17.25
N GLU A 92 9.61 27.53 16.06
CA GLU A 92 9.03 26.18 15.87
C GLU A 92 9.95 25.08 16.39
N ARG A 93 11.26 25.24 16.22
CA ARG A 93 12.26 24.23 16.62
C ARG A 93 12.57 24.29 18.10
N ILE A 94 12.56 25.48 18.70
CA ILE A 94 12.66 25.66 20.16
C ILE A 94 11.44 25.04 20.85
N VAL A 95 10.23 25.23 20.31
CA VAL A 95 9.00 24.57 20.81
C VAL A 95 9.05 23.06 20.58
N GLY A 96 9.65 22.61 19.48
CA GLY A 96 9.96 21.19 19.23
C GLY A 96 11.05 20.61 20.15
N GLY A 97 11.76 21.44 20.93
CA GLY A 97 12.83 21.01 21.83
C GLY A 97 14.10 20.54 21.10
N VAL A 98 14.33 21.03 19.88
CA VAL A 98 15.46 20.61 19.03
C VAL A 98 16.57 21.65 18.99
N THR A 99 17.82 21.21 19.12
CA THR A 99 19.02 22.06 19.02
C THR A 99 19.34 22.44 17.58
N ILE A 100 19.78 23.67 17.38
CA ILE A 100 19.93 24.30 16.06
C ILE A 100 21.41 24.57 15.76
N LEU A 101 21.86 24.28 14.54
CA LEU A 101 23.10 24.74 13.96
C LEU A 101 22.78 25.97 13.10
N GLY A 102 23.28 27.14 13.50
CA GLY A 102 22.98 28.39 12.82
C GLY A 102 23.98 28.69 11.71
N TRP A 103 23.49 28.85 10.47
CA TRP A 103 24.25 29.33 9.31
C TRP A 103 23.54 30.55 8.70
N PRO A 104 23.69 31.75 9.31
CA PRO A 104 23.04 32.95 8.81
C PRO A 104 23.60 33.40 7.45
N MET A 105 22.72 33.78 6.53
CA MET A 105 23.09 34.22 5.16
C MET A 105 22.80 35.72 4.91
N ASP A 106 22.10 36.38 5.82
CA ASP A 106 21.85 37.82 5.80
C ASP A 106 21.96 38.45 7.20
N ALA A 107 21.88 39.78 7.28
CA ALA A 107 22.13 40.53 8.51
C ALA A 107 21.07 40.26 9.59
N ASP A 108 19.80 40.09 9.20
CA ASP A 108 18.70 39.79 10.12
C ASP A 108 18.82 38.36 10.66
N GLN A 109 19.19 37.42 9.79
CA GLN A 109 19.49 36.03 10.15
C GLN A 109 20.70 35.94 11.08
N PHE A 110 21.71 36.79 10.88
CA PHE A 110 22.88 36.85 11.76
C PHE A 110 22.51 37.34 13.15
N LEU A 111 21.66 38.36 13.26
CA LEU A 111 21.13 38.84 14.54
C LEU A 111 20.31 37.75 15.25
N ASN A 112 19.45 37.04 14.50
CA ASN A 112 18.68 35.90 15.02
C ASN A 112 19.59 34.79 15.54
N ALA A 113 20.63 34.43 14.77
CA ALA A 113 21.64 33.46 15.16
C ALA A 113 22.34 33.87 16.46
N LYS A 114 22.68 35.16 16.59
CA LYS A 114 23.29 35.71 17.79
C LYS A 114 22.37 35.59 19.01
N VAL A 115 21.08 35.84 18.85
CA VAL A 115 20.09 35.69 19.94
C VAL A 115 19.99 34.22 20.40
N VAL A 116 19.85 33.26 19.48
CA VAL A 116 19.67 31.86 19.87
C VAL A 116 20.94 31.17 20.38
N VAL A 117 22.12 31.63 19.93
CA VAL A 117 23.43 31.12 20.38
C VAL A 117 23.84 31.80 21.69
N ASP A 118 23.90 33.14 21.71
CA ASP A 118 24.57 33.87 22.79
C ASP A 118 23.64 34.12 23.99
N TYR A 119 22.32 34.31 23.76
CA TYR A 119 21.36 34.63 24.82
C TYR A 119 20.48 33.45 25.24
N MET A 120 20.00 32.65 24.30
CA MET A 120 19.13 31.50 24.62
C MET A 120 19.93 30.22 24.90
N GLY A 121 21.17 30.11 24.38
CA GLY A 121 22.03 28.94 24.56
C GLY A 121 21.42 27.66 23.99
N VAL A 122 20.71 27.73 22.87
CA VAL A 122 20.03 26.57 22.23
C VAL A 122 20.57 26.23 20.85
N ALA A 123 21.58 26.97 20.40
CA ALA A 123 22.14 26.82 19.08
C ALA A 123 23.68 26.92 19.09
N ILE A 124 24.30 26.29 18.09
CA ILE A 124 25.74 26.38 17.83
C ILE A 124 25.93 27.14 16.52
N ARG A 125 26.77 28.17 16.54
CA ARG A 125 27.08 28.95 15.34
C ARG A 125 28.12 28.23 14.48
N LEU A 126 27.85 28.10 13.18
CA LEU A 126 28.76 27.45 12.24
C LEU A 126 29.81 28.40 11.64
N CYS A 127 29.53 29.69 11.56
CA CYS A 127 30.42 30.70 10.95
C CYS A 127 30.43 32.03 11.73
N GLU A 128 31.55 32.77 11.65
CA GLU A 128 31.74 34.05 12.35
C GLU A 128 31.16 35.25 11.57
N GLY A 129 30.91 35.12 10.26
CA GLY A 129 30.40 36.21 9.41
C GLY A 129 29.52 35.76 8.23
N LYS A 130 28.84 36.74 7.63
CA LYS A 130 27.86 36.55 6.53
C LYS A 130 28.45 35.88 5.28
N ASP A 131 29.74 36.08 5.02
CA ASP A 131 30.43 35.61 3.80
C ASP A 131 31.57 34.61 4.11
N THR A 132 31.62 34.06 5.34
CA THR A 132 32.66 33.11 5.73
C THR A 132 32.18 31.67 5.55
N VAL A 133 32.87 30.91 4.70
CA VAL A 133 32.71 29.45 4.59
C VAL A 133 33.49 28.81 5.74
N PRO A 134 32.87 27.96 6.59
CA PRO A 134 33.57 27.33 7.71
C PRO A 134 34.69 26.42 7.21
N ASP A 135 35.80 26.37 7.95
CA ASP A 135 36.84 25.38 7.70
C ASP A 135 36.25 23.95 7.80
N PRO A 136 36.49 23.05 6.82
CA PRO A 136 35.88 21.72 6.80
C PRO A 136 36.20 20.85 8.02
N ILE A 137 37.38 21.03 8.63
CA ILE A 137 37.80 20.27 9.82
C ILE A 137 37.08 20.82 11.04
N GLU A 138 37.03 22.14 11.20
CA GLU A 138 36.26 22.80 12.28
C GLU A 138 34.76 22.48 12.18
N LEU A 139 34.21 22.48 10.96
CA LEU A 139 32.83 22.08 10.67
C LEU A 139 32.58 20.62 11.06
N GLY A 140 33.48 19.72 10.67
CA GLY A 140 33.40 18.30 11.03
C GLY A 140 33.46 18.08 12.55
N GLN A 141 34.29 18.85 13.26
CA GLN A 141 34.39 18.80 14.73
C GLN A 141 33.11 19.34 15.41
N LYS A 142 32.56 20.47 14.96
CA LYS A 142 31.32 21.05 15.49
C LYS A 142 30.11 20.15 15.23
N VAL A 143 30.01 19.56 14.04
CA VAL A 143 28.97 18.57 13.71
C VAL A 143 29.18 17.28 14.49
N GLY A 144 30.42 16.80 14.65
CA GLY A 144 30.73 15.63 15.47
C GLY A 144 30.33 15.81 16.94
N LYS A 145 30.67 16.95 17.54
CA LYS A 145 30.28 17.32 18.92
C LYS A 145 28.76 17.44 19.07
N PHE A 146 28.08 18.02 18.09
CA PHE A 146 26.62 18.07 18.06
C PHE A 146 25.98 16.66 18.02
N MET A 147 26.62 15.75 17.31
CA MET A 147 26.17 14.37 17.10
C MET A 147 26.53 13.42 18.25
N SER A 148 27.45 13.76 19.16
CA SER A 148 27.81 12.89 20.30
C SER A 148 26.80 12.92 21.45
N GLY A 149 25.99 13.98 21.58
CA GLY A 149 24.80 14.00 22.46
C GLY A 149 24.95 14.55 23.87
N GLU A 150 26.15 14.91 24.32
CA GLU A 150 26.36 15.63 25.59
C GLU A 150 26.47 17.14 25.34
N MET A 151 25.35 17.87 25.42
CA MET A 151 25.37 19.33 25.29
C MET A 151 24.35 20.03 26.18
N VAL A 152 24.79 21.12 26.83
CA VAL A 152 23.99 22.00 27.69
C VAL A 152 22.83 22.62 26.90
N GLU A 153 23.03 22.84 25.60
CA GLU A 153 22.08 23.42 24.67
C GLU A 153 20.86 22.52 24.42
N LYS A 154 21.02 21.19 24.51
CA LYS A 154 19.91 20.23 24.43
C LYS A 154 19.02 20.27 25.67
N LEU A 155 19.61 20.42 26.84
CA LEU A 155 18.88 20.58 28.09
C LEU A 155 18.14 21.92 28.10
N ARG A 156 18.80 22.98 27.64
CA ARG A 156 18.20 24.32 27.55
C ARG A 156 17.05 24.39 26.55
N ALA A 157 17.16 23.72 25.39
CA ALA A 157 16.06 23.61 24.43
C ALA A 157 14.85 22.87 25.00
N LYS A 158 15.05 21.79 25.77
CA LYS A 158 13.97 21.07 26.47
C LYS A 158 13.32 21.90 27.58
N GLU A 159 14.11 22.68 28.31
CA GLU A 159 13.60 23.62 29.33
C GLU A 159 12.71 24.70 28.70
N LEU A 160 13.16 25.31 27.60
CA LEU A 160 12.39 26.32 26.87
C LEU A 160 11.13 25.74 26.23
N ARG A 161 11.17 24.51 25.69
CA ARG A 161 9.97 23.79 25.26
C ARG A 161 8.94 23.66 26.38
N SER A 162 9.39 23.29 27.57
CA SER A 162 8.49 23.12 28.72
C SER A 162 7.86 24.45 29.14
N LYS A 163 8.64 25.54 29.15
CA LYS A 163 8.13 26.90 29.42
C LYS A 163 7.17 27.39 28.34
N ALA A 164 7.44 27.10 27.06
CA ALA A 164 6.58 27.44 25.94
C ALA A 164 5.23 26.71 26.01
N ILE A 165 5.23 25.39 26.29
CA ILE A 165 4.01 24.60 26.48
C ILE A 165 3.16 25.16 27.64
N ILE A 166 3.79 25.57 28.75
CA ILE A 166 3.09 26.20 29.87
C ILE A 166 2.52 27.58 29.48
N ALA A 167 3.25 28.37 28.69
CA ALA A 167 2.81 29.69 28.25
C ALA A 167 1.60 29.63 27.29
N VAL A 168 1.57 28.64 26.38
CA VAL A 168 0.49 28.44 25.39
C VAL A 168 -0.60 27.45 25.84
N GLY A 169 -0.43 26.80 26.99
CA GLY A 169 -1.43 25.94 27.61
C GLY A 169 -2.61 26.73 28.17
N SER A 170 -3.76 26.07 28.39
CA SER A 170 -4.97 26.73 28.91
C SER A 170 -4.68 27.51 30.21
N GLY A 171 -4.88 28.84 30.19
CA GLY A 171 -4.59 29.74 31.32
C GLY A 171 -3.14 30.22 31.45
N GLY A 172 -2.27 29.85 30.51
CA GLY A 172 -0.88 30.30 30.39
C GLY A 172 -0.75 31.78 30.02
N SER A 173 0.47 32.32 30.11
CA SER A 173 0.71 33.76 29.87
C SER A 173 0.29 34.22 28.48
N SER A 174 0.51 33.42 27.42
CA SER A 174 0.13 33.80 26.06
C SER A 174 -1.38 33.90 25.89
N TRP A 175 -2.16 33.04 26.57
CA TRP A 175 -3.62 33.16 26.59
C TRP A 175 -4.10 34.34 27.44
N ARG A 176 -3.41 34.67 28.53
CA ARG A 176 -3.73 35.86 29.35
C ARG A 176 -3.45 37.16 28.59
N ASP A 177 -2.36 37.22 27.83
CA ASP A 177 -2.02 38.37 27.00
C ASP A 177 -3.00 38.51 25.83
N LEU A 178 -3.42 37.39 25.22
CA LEU A 178 -4.45 37.38 24.18
C LEU A 178 -5.82 37.79 24.73
N ASP A 179 -6.24 37.28 25.89
CA ASP A 179 -7.49 37.65 26.55
C ASP A 179 -7.45 39.13 27.00
N GLY A 180 -6.29 39.62 27.45
CA GLY A 180 -6.04 41.04 27.73
C GLY A 180 -6.21 41.90 26.48
N LEU A 181 -5.59 41.52 25.36
CA LEU A 181 -5.74 42.20 24.07
C LEU A 181 -7.20 42.20 23.59
N VAL A 182 -7.93 41.09 23.73
CA VAL A 182 -9.36 40.99 23.39
C VAL A 182 -10.19 41.93 24.27
N ARG A 183 -9.88 42.03 25.58
CA ARG A 183 -10.55 42.96 26.49
C ARG A 183 -10.25 44.42 26.17
N GLU A 184 -9.01 44.76 25.84
CA GLU A 184 -8.63 46.12 25.42
C GLU A 184 -9.29 46.49 24.09
N LEU A 185 -9.30 45.58 23.11
CA LEU A 185 -10.01 45.74 21.84
C LEU A 185 -11.52 45.92 22.05
N ALA A 186 -12.11 45.22 23.01
CA ALA A 186 -13.53 45.37 23.38
C ALA A 186 -13.85 46.70 24.08
N GLN A 187 -12.85 47.37 24.68
CA GLN A 187 -13.00 48.67 25.34
C GLN A 187 -12.80 49.87 24.40
N LEU A 188 -12.31 49.66 23.17
CA LEU A 188 -12.19 50.70 22.15
C LEU A 188 -13.58 51.21 21.72
N GLN A 189 -14.09 52.22 22.42
CA GLN A 189 -15.32 52.93 22.06
C GLN A 189 -15.15 53.65 20.70
N PRO A 190 -16.16 53.62 19.80
CA PRO A 190 -16.13 54.33 18.51
C PRO A 190 -15.96 55.86 18.61
N SER A 191 -16.00 56.44 19.82
CA SER A 191 -15.92 57.87 20.07
C SER A 191 -14.50 58.46 20.03
N LEU A 192 -13.45 57.66 19.88
CA LEU A 192 -12.05 58.12 19.93
C LEU A 192 -11.41 58.41 18.56
N ILE A 193 -12.15 58.28 17.45
CA ILE A 193 -11.63 58.62 16.12
C ILE A 193 -11.82 60.12 15.88
N VAL A 194 -10.77 60.87 16.19
CA VAL A 194 -10.57 62.26 15.76
C VAL A 194 -9.56 62.24 14.62
N ASN A 195 -9.87 62.91 13.51
CA ASN A 195 -8.89 63.06 12.44
C ASN A 195 -7.71 63.94 12.91
N SER A 196 -6.67 64.09 12.08
CA SER A 196 -5.47 64.92 12.36
C SER A 196 -5.75 66.41 12.64
N THR A 197 -7.02 66.84 12.60
CA THR A 197 -7.48 68.21 12.91
C THR A 197 -8.39 68.28 14.17
N GLY A 198 -8.58 67.18 14.89
CA GLY A 198 -9.30 67.16 16.17
C GLY A 198 -10.83 67.24 16.10
N LYS A 199 -11.48 66.93 14.96
CA LYS A 199 -12.95 66.83 14.87
C LYS A 199 -13.47 65.39 14.86
N SER A 200 -14.48 65.13 15.71
CA SER A 200 -15.24 63.88 15.79
C SER A 200 -16.08 63.68 14.52
N ILE A 201 -16.04 62.47 13.95
CA ILE A 201 -16.64 62.11 12.66
C ILE A 201 -18.14 61.74 12.79
N TRP A 202 -18.69 61.68 14.01
CA TRP A 202 -20.05 61.17 14.25
C TRP A 202 -21.02 62.24 14.73
N THR A 203 -21.59 63.03 13.81
CA THR A 203 -22.84 63.77 14.09
C THR A 203 -23.67 63.94 12.83
N LYS A 204 -24.41 62.89 12.44
CA LYS A 204 -25.79 62.98 11.89
C LYS A 204 -26.30 61.59 11.51
N GLN A 205 -26.91 60.90 12.47
CA GLN A 205 -28.06 60.03 12.21
C GLN A 205 -28.80 59.79 13.53
N LYS A 206 -29.74 60.70 13.82
CA LYS A 206 -30.82 60.46 14.78
C LYS A 206 -31.89 59.64 14.06
N LYS A 207 -32.39 58.60 14.74
CA LYS A 207 -33.48 57.67 14.39
C LYS A 207 -33.08 56.42 13.60
N LEU A 208 -32.56 55.43 14.32
CA LEU A 208 -32.94 54.03 14.16
C LEU A 208 -32.74 53.33 15.51
N ASN A 209 -33.82 52.74 16.04
CA ASN A 209 -33.80 51.94 17.25
C ASN A 209 -33.03 50.62 17.00
N HIS A 210 -32.20 50.24 17.97
CA HIS A 210 -31.63 48.91 18.24
C HIS A 210 -30.66 48.28 17.21
N LYS A 211 -29.36 48.63 17.34
CA LYS A 211 -28.18 47.75 17.53
C LYS A 211 -26.92 48.52 17.10
N MET A 212 -25.88 48.51 17.94
CA MET A 212 -24.55 49.07 17.64
C MET A 212 -23.93 48.36 16.41
N PRO A 213 -23.23 49.06 15.51
CA PRO A 213 -22.45 48.39 14.47
C PRO A 213 -21.12 47.87 15.06
N GLU A 214 -20.97 46.54 15.05
CA GLU A 214 -19.76 45.78 15.41
C GLU A 214 -19.01 45.48 14.10
N THR A 215 -17.78 45.98 13.86
CA THR A 215 -17.02 45.60 12.65
C THR A 215 -15.49 45.70 12.81
N PHE A 216 -14.79 44.56 12.66
CA PHE A 216 -13.32 44.43 12.53
C PHE A 216 -12.99 43.84 11.15
N ILE A 217 -11.90 44.27 10.48
CA ILE A 217 -11.49 43.74 9.16
C ILE A 217 -9.99 43.38 9.15
N PHE A 218 -9.69 42.20 8.63
CA PHE A 218 -8.35 41.68 8.35
C PHE A 218 -8.03 41.81 6.85
N ILE A 219 -6.79 42.16 6.46
CA ILE A 219 -6.40 42.41 5.06
C ILE A 219 -5.09 41.69 4.73
N PHE A 220 -5.08 40.85 3.69
CA PHE A 220 -3.88 40.26 3.06
C PHE A 220 -3.99 40.22 1.51
N PRO A 221 -2.89 40.33 0.73
CA PRO A 221 -2.95 40.39 -0.74
C PRO A 221 -2.87 39.03 -1.49
N PHE A 222 -3.23 38.95 -2.81
CA PHE A 222 -2.88 37.88 -3.80
C PHE A 222 -2.37 38.47 -5.15
N PRO A 223 -1.87 37.65 -6.11
CA PRO A 223 -2.02 37.96 -7.52
C PRO A 223 -2.40 36.70 -8.33
N HIS A 224 -3.63 36.61 -8.78
CA HIS A 224 -3.91 35.98 -10.07
C HIS A 224 -5.17 36.60 -10.67
N HIS A 225 -5.02 37.38 -11.74
CA HIS A 225 -5.98 37.41 -12.85
C HIS A 225 -5.31 37.98 -14.13
N PRO A 226 -5.94 37.82 -15.30
CA PRO A 226 -5.43 37.22 -16.53
C PRO A 226 -4.77 38.29 -17.42
N LEU A 227 -4.41 37.95 -18.66
CA LEU A 227 -3.71 38.79 -19.65
C LEU A 227 -2.19 38.56 -19.65
N ILE A 228 -1.76 37.45 -20.26
CA ILE A 228 -0.58 37.46 -21.11
C ILE A 228 -0.99 36.86 -22.47
N PRO A 229 -0.67 37.52 -23.60
CA PRO A 229 -1.08 37.10 -24.95
C PRO A 229 -0.33 35.83 -25.41
N SER A 230 -0.94 35.10 -26.33
CA SER A 230 -0.32 34.01 -27.09
C SER A 230 0.96 34.48 -27.81
N GLY A 231 2.10 33.82 -27.56
CA GLY A 231 3.32 33.97 -28.37
C GLY A 231 4.68 34.16 -27.66
N VAL A 232 4.90 33.66 -26.44
CA VAL A 232 6.24 33.67 -25.80
C VAL A 232 6.63 32.26 -25.37
N GLU A 233 7.57 31.65 -26.10
CA GLU A 233 7.98 30.25 -25.90
C GLU A 233 9.28 30.04 -25.09
N ASN A 234 9.94 31.07 -24.55
CA ASN A 234 11.12 30.85 -23.67
C ASN A 234 11.36 31.96 -22.64
N VAL A 235 11.41 31.61 -21.35
CA VAL A 235 11.60 32.51 -20.18
C VAL A 235 13.01 32.38 -19.58
N LYS A 236 14.00 31.92 -20.35
CA LYS A 236 15.36 31.68 -19.82
C LYS A 236 16.32 32.88 -19.85
N ASP A 237 15.97 33.99 -20.50
CA ASP A 237 16.89 35.13 -20.70
C ASP A 237 16.48 36.45 -20.01
N LEU A 238 15.57 36.43 -19.03
CA LEU A 238 15.15 37.65 -18.30
C LEU A 238 15.48 37.55 -16.80
N GLY A 239 16.57 38.22 -16.40
CA GLY A 239 16.95 38.41 -15.00
C GLY A 239 15.93 39.22 -14.19
N ASN A 240 15.63 38.72 -12.99
CA ASN A 240 14.84 39.29 -11.88
C ASN A 240 13.83 40.44 -12.16
N PRO A 241 12.73 40.22 -12.91
CA PRO A 241 11.62 41.19 -13.04
C PRO A 241 10.38 40.81 -12.20
N GLY A 242 10.42 39.71 -11.42
CA GLY A 242 9.29 39.24 -10.61
C GLY A 242 8.86 40.23 -9.52
N ASN A 243 9.82 40.97 -8.94
CA ASN A 243 9.52 41.93 -7.86
C ASN A 243 8.75 43.16 -8.37
N VAL A 244 8.98 43.63 -9.60
CA VAL A 244 8.33 44.84 -10.13
C VAL A 244 6.87 44.57 -10.53
N LEU A 245 6.58 43.39 -11.07
CA LEU A 245 5.22 42.94 -11.40
C LEU A 245 4.37 42.69 -10.14
N ILE A 246 4.97 42.13 -9.08
CA ILE A 246 4.31 41.92 -7.78
C ILE A 246 4.00 43.27 -7.10
N ILE A 247 4.93 44.22 -7.11
CA ILE A 247 4.72 45.55 -6.52
C ILE A 247 3.59 46.31 -7.23
N SER A 248 3.50 46.22 -8.57
CA SER A 248 2.43 46.85 -9.36
C SER A 248 1.05 46.21 -9.10
N ALA A 249 0.99 44.89 -8.94
CA ALA A 249 -0.24 44.18 -8.57
C ALA A 249 -0.69 44.51 -7.13
N LEU A 250 0.25 44.60 -6.19
CA LEU A 250 -0.01 45.00 -4.80
C LEU A 250 -0.53 46.44 -4.70
N ALA A 251 -0.03 47.37 -5.52
CA ALA A 251 -0.51 48.75 -5.56
C ALA A 251 -1.98 48.84 -6.05
N LYS A 252 -2.35 48.09 -7.10
CA LYS A 252 -3.73 48.04 -7.60
C LYS A 252 -4.70 47.38 -6.60
N LEU A 253 -4.27 46.30 -5.94
CA LEU A 253 -5.07 45.66 -4.91
C LEU A 253 -5.26 46.56 -3.68
N THR A 254 -4.21 47.29 -3.31
CA THR A 254 -4.24 48.32 -2.26
C THR A 254 -5.30 49.38 -2.58
N GLU A 255 -5.36 49.89 -3.80
CA GLU A 255 -6.41 50.82 -4.23
C GLU A 255 -7.81 50.21 -4.14
N GLN A 256 -8.00 48.96 -4.55
CA GLN A 256 -9.29 48.27 -4.46
C GLN A 256 -9.76 48.07 -3.02
N VAL A 257 -8.86 47.69 -2.11
CA VAL A 257 -9.17 47.55 -0.69
C VAL A 257 -9.47 48.91 -0.05
N ILE A 258 -8.73 49.96 -0.40
CA ILE A 258 -9.02 51.34 0.04
C ILE A 258 -10.41 51.77 -0.42
N GLN A 259 -10.76 51.53 -1.68
CA GLN A 259 -12.09 51.86 -2.23
C GLN A 259 -13.20 51.05 -1.57
N TRP A 260 -12.96 49.76 -1.31
CA TRP A 260 -13.91 48.90 -0.62
C TRP A 260 -14.15 49.35 0.83
N ILE A 261 -13.10 49.70 1.58
CA ILE A 261 -13.22 50.25 2.95
C ILE A 261 -13.99 51.57 2.94
N LYS A 262 -13.68 52.46 2.00
CA LYS A 262 -14.34 53.78 1.88
C LYS A 262 -15.80 53.71 1.46
N SER A 263 -16.18 52.68 0.70
CA SER A 263 -17.55 52.47 0.22
C SER A 263 -18.37 51.54 1.10
N HIS A 264 -17.76 50.91 2.11
CA HIS A 264 -18.45 49.96 2.97
C HIS A 264 -19.39 50.65 3.96
N PRO A 265 -20.65 50.17 4.09
CA PRO A 265 -21.64 50.76 4.99
C PRO A 265 -21.28 50.63 6.49
N SER A 266 -20.25 49.83 6.81
CA SER A 266 -19.65 49.73 8.15
C SER A 266 -18.14 49.52 8.01
N PRO A 267 -17.32 50.60 7.96
CA PRO A 267 -15.86 50.49 7.83
C PRO A 267 -15.23 49.91 9.11
N PRO A 268 -14.02 49.31 9.03
CA PRO A 268 -13.41 48.66 10.18
C PRO A 268 -12.93 49.65 11.23
N VAL A 269 -13.02 49.24 12.50
CA VAL A 269 -12.58 50.05 13.65
C VAL A 269 -11.09 49.84 13.98
N VAL A 270 -10.54 48.66 13.69
CA VAL A 270 -9.10 48.33 13.86
C VAL A 270 -8.64 47.40 12.73
N ILE A 271 -7.39 47.58 12.27
CA ILE A 271 -6.72 46.72 11.29
C ILE A 271 -5.65 45.88 11.98
N LEU A 272 -5.70 44.56 11.81
CA LEU A 272 -4.62 43.63 12.17
C LEU A 272 -3.79 43.34 10.91
N SER A 273 -2.50 43.67 10.90
CA SER A 273 -1.63 43.48 9.74
C SER A 273 -0.21 43.06 10.11
N ASP A 274 0.49 42.39 9.20
CA ASP A 274 1.94 42.22 9.31
C ASP A 274 2.63 43.60 9.27
N SER A 275 3.69 43.75 10.05
CA SER A 275 4.61 44.89 10.06
C SER A 275 5.10 45.35 8.68
N VAL A 276 5.27 44.43 7.71
CA VAL A 276 5.69 44.76 6.33
C VAL A 276 4.59 45.43 5.48
N LEU A 277 3.33 45.44 5.94
CA LEU A 277 2.22 46.11 5.25
C LEU A 277 2.09 47.58 5.69
N GLY A 278 3.19 48.35 5.59
CA GLY A 278 3.32 49.74 6.03
C GLY A 278 2.27 50.71 5.44
N TRP A 279 1.79 50.44 4.22
CA TRP A 279 0.82 51.29 3.51
C TRP A 279 -0.53 51.41 4.22
N THR A 280 -0.89 50.44 5.08
CA THR A 280 -2.12 50.45 5.88
C THR A 280 -2.23 51.68 6.80
N HIS A 281 -1.11 52.32 7.13
CA HIS A 281 -1.09 53.58 7.89
C HIS A 281 -1.87 54.71 7.17
N HIS A 282 -1.92 54.71 5.84
CA HIS A 282 -2.64 55.73 5.07
C HIS A 282 -4.16 55.62 5.14
N LEU A 283 -4.70 54.58 5.78
CA LEU A 283 -6.14 54.36 5.94
C LEU A 283 -6.76 55.17 7.08
N GLY A 284 -5.95 55.74 7.99
CA GLY A 284 -6.45 56.52 9.13
C GLY A 284 -7.24 55.70 10.16
N ILE A 285 -7.14 54.37 10.11
CA ILE A 285 -7.78 53.42 11.03
C ILE A 285 -6.70 52.88 11.99
N PRO A 286 -6.97 52.78 13.31
CA PRO A 286 -6.05 52.17 14.26
C PRO A 286 -5.52 50.80 13.82
N ARG A 287 -4.22 50.54 14.00
CA ARG A 287 -3.57 49.31 13.54
C ARG A 287 -2.89 48.57 14.68
N ILE A 288 -3.08 47.25 14.73
CA ILE A 288 -2.28 46.33 15.53
C ILE A 288 -1.36 45.58 14.57
N CYS A 289 -0.06 45.75 14.78
CA CYS A 289 0.96 45.18 13.92
C CYS A 289 1.44 43.85 14.51
N PHE A 290 1.34 42.78 13.73
CA PHE A 290 2.00 41.53 14.05
C PHE A 290 3.43 41.58 13.50
N HIS A 291 4.42 41.55 14.39
CA HIS A 291 5.83 41.56 14.02
C HIS A 291 6.37 40.13 14.08
N CYS A 292 6.68 39.54 12.92
CA CYS A 292 7.18 38.17 12.82
C CYS A 292 8.70 38.08 12.57
N THR A 293 9.42 39.20 12.61
CA THR A 293 10.87 39.28 12.43
C THR A 293 11.54 39.94 13.63
N ALA A 294 12.77 39.54 13.96
CA ALA A 294 13.57 40.18 15.02
C ALA A 294 14.05 41.60 14.66
N SER A 295 13.53 42.21 13.60
CA SER A 295 13.77 43.62 13.25
C SER A 295 13.38 44.57 14.40
N PHE A 296 12.44 44.16 15.27
CA PHE A 296 12.08 44.88 16.49
C PHE A 296 13.16 44.77 17.60
N MET A 297 13.91 43.66 17.65
CA MET A 297 14.97 43.46 18.64
C MET A 297 16.15 44.41 18.37
N SER A 298 16.45 44.77 17.12
CA SER A 298 17.48 45.78 16.82
C SER A 298 17.13 47.16 17.43
N SER A 299 15.87 47.59 17.30
CA SER A 299 15.40 48.88 17.83
C SER A 299 15.28 48.92 19.37
N VAL A 300 15.05 47.76 20.00
CA VAL A 300 14.89 47.61 21.45
C VAL A 300 16.22 47.31 22.14
N PHE A 301 17.13 46.58 21.51
CA PHE A 301 18.47 46.32 22.04
C PHE A 301 19.35 47.57 22.04
N ASP A 302 19.26 48.44 21.04
CA ASP A 302 19.95 49.74 21.07
C ASP A 302 19.44 50.65 22.20
N ALA A 303 18.19 50.45 22.65
CA ALA A 303 17.57 51.25 23.71
C ALA A 303 17.82 50.69 25.14
N LEU A 304 18.14 49.39 25.29
CA LEU A 304 18.23 48.73 26.60
C LEU A 304 19.64 48.24 27.00
N TRP A 305 20.65 48.38 26.13
CA TRP A 305 22.00 47.88 26.38
C TRP A 305 22.87 48.56 27.47
N PRO A 306 22.56 49.72 28.08
CA PRO A 306 23.48 50.27 29.10
C PRO A 306 23.50 49.59 30.48
N ASN A 307 22.64 48.62 30.83
CA ASN A 307 22.41 48.28 32.25
C ASN A 307 22.35 46.79 32.65
N VAL A 308 22.96 45.85 31.92
CA VAL A 308 22.85 44.39 32.26
C VAL A 308 24.17 43.74 32.67
N ASP A 309 25.13 44.50 33.21
CA ASP A 309 26.33 43.91 33.83
C ASP A 309 26.13 43.46 35.29
N ALA A 310 24.90 43.53 35.84
CA ALA A 310 24.67 43.33 37.28
C ALA A 310 23.95 42.01 37.68
N LEU A 311 23.69 41.08 36.76
CA LEU A 311 22.82 39.92 37.06
C LEU A 311 23.45 38.53 36.93
N PHE A 312 24.77 38.43 36.75
CA PHE A 312 25.49 37.14 36.80
C PHE A 312 26.30 37.01 38.09
N SER A 313 25.69 36.34 39.08
CA SER A 313 26.37 35.73 40.22
C SER A 313 25.47 34.66 40.80
N LEU A 314 25.73 33.40 40.47
CA LEU A 314 25.84 32.27 41.41
C LEU A 314 25.84 30.92 40.66
N ASP A 315 26.78 30.08 41.09
CA ASP A 315 27.21 28.80 40.54
C ASP A 315 26.24 27.62 40.76
N ALA A 316 26.54 26.54 40.02
CA ALA A 316 25.99 25.19 40.07
C ALA A 316 25.98 24.53 41.46
N VAL A 317 25.14 23.49 41.64
CA VAL A 317 25.46 22.23 42.36
C VAL A 317 24.30 21.18 42.29
N ASP A 318 24.72 19.97 41.91
CA ASP A 318 24.31 18.58 42.23
C ASP A 318 23.10 17.78 41.69
N LEU A 319 23.50 16.54 41.35
CA LEU A 319 22.84 15.33 40.86
C LEU A 319 22.16 14.51 41.99
N VAL A 320 21.45 13.45 41.55
CA VAL A 320 21.17 12.14 42.22
C VAL A 320 19.74 11.97 42.78
N ASP A 321 18.89 11.14 42.14
CA ASP A 321 18.62 9.73 42.51
C ASP A 321 17.49 9.04 41.70
N LEU A 322 17.62 7.73 41.48
CA LEU A 322 16.67 6.78 40.86
C LEU A 322 15.94 5.96 41.96
N PRO A 323 14.77 5.33 41.71
CA PRO A 323 14.80 3.91 41.31
C PRO A 323 13.70 3.43 40.33
N ARG A 324 14.03 2.29 39.71
CA ARG A 324 13.26 1.44 38.77
C ARG A 324 12.18 0.59 39.46
N SER A 325 11.09 0.25 38.76
CA SER A 325 10.56 -1.14 38.68
C SER A 325 9.41 -1.28 37.64
N PRO A 326 9.39 -2.35 36.82
CA PRO A 326 8.31 -2.70 35.87
C PRO A 326 7.51 -3.95 36.30
N SER A 327 6.17 -3.92 36.23
CA SER A 327 5.33 -5.14 36.16
C SER A 327 3.84 -4.82 35.93
N LEU A 328 3.16 -5.71 35.18
CA LEU A 328 1.70 -5.90 35.01
C LEU A 328 1.02 -5.22 33.81
N VAL A 329 1.15 -5.82 32.61
CA VAL A 329 0.00 -6.20 31.76
C VAL A 329 0.42 -7.41 30.91
N ARG A 330 0.22 -8.62 31.45
CA ARG A 330 0.31 -9.87 30.68
C ARG A 330 -0.67 -10.87 31.27
N GLU A 331 -1.95 -10.66 30.99
CA GLU A 331 -3.00 -11.66 31.18
C GLU A 331 -4.27 -11.12 30.54
N HIS A 332 -4.70 -11.75 29.43
CA HIS A 332 -6.08 -11.91 28.92
C HIS A 332 -6.07 -12.02 27.38
N LEU A 333 -5.60 -13.17 26.87
CA LEU A 333 -5.99 -13.74 25.57
C LEU A 333 -5.42 -15.17 25.46
N PRO A 334 -6.18 -16.18 25.91
CA PRO A 334 -6.21 -17.44 25.16
C PRO A 334 -7.62 -18.04 25.13
N SER A 335 -8.38 -17.86 24.05
CA SER A 335 -9.63 -18.62 23.86
C SER A 335 -10.16 -18.74 22.42
N LEU A 336 -9.31 -18.75 21.37
CA LEU A 336 -9.81 -18.96 19.98
C LEU A 336 -9.07 -19.98 19.10
N PHE A 337 -8.16 -20.79 19.64
CA PHE A 337 -7.67 -21.97 18.94
C PHE A 337 -7.59 -23.17 19.88
N ARG A 338 -8.72 -23.88 20.02
CA ARG A 338 -8.73 -25.26 20.48
C ARG A 338 -9.39 -26.08 19.37
N MET A 339 -8.58 -26.58 18.45
CA MET A 339 -8.97 -27.69 17.60
C MET A 339 -9.39 -28.83 18.53
N GLN A 340 -10.70 -29.09 18.60
CA GLN A 340 -11.19 -30.32 19.17
C GLN A 340 -10.69 -31.44 18.28
N SER A 341 -9.89 -32.33 18.88
CA SER A 341 -9.59 -33.62 18.31
C SER A 341 -10.89 -34.33 17.97
N LEU A 342 -11.05 -34.68 16.69
CA LEU A 342 -12.11 -35.56 16.22
C LEU A 342 -12.05 -36.86 17.03
N GLN A 343 -13.08 -37.09 17.86
CA GLN A 343 -13.35 -38.42 18.38
C GLN A 343 -13.60 -39.34 17.17
N LYS A 344 -12.77 -40.37 17.00
CA LYS A 344 -12.97 -41.42 15.99
C LYS A 344 -14.37 -42.02 16.17
N PRO A 345 -15.25 -42.01 15.16
CA PRO A 345 -16.47 -42.79 15.22
C PRO A 345 -16.12 -44.29 15.19
N LYS A 346 -16.84 -45.06 16.02
CA LYS A 346 -16.74 -46.53 16.09
C LYS A 346 -17.19 -47.16 14.76
N ASN A 347 -16.33 -48.03 14.20
CA ASN A 347 -16.61 -49.07 13.20
C ASN A 347 -17.69 -48.79 12.13
N MET A 348 -17.47 -47.78 11.28
CA MET A 348 -17.95 -47.83 9.89
C MET A 348 -16.74 -48.03 8.99
N SER A 349 -16.82 -48.96 8.03
CA SER A 349 -15.82 -49.06 6.97
C SER A 349 -15.81 -47.76 6.18
N LEU A 350 -14.64 -47.14 6.04
CA LEU A 350 -14.49 -45.94 5.20
C LEU A 350 -14.91 -46.26 3.76
N PRO A 351 -15.65 -45.37 3.08
CA PRO A 351 -16.25 -45.65 1.77
C PRO A 351 -15.21 -45.94 0.68
N GLY A 352 -13.97 -45.44 0.80
CA GLY A 352 -12.90 -45.71 -0.15
C GLY A 352 -12.08 -46.98 0.11
N LYS A 353 -12.36 -47.72 1.19
CA LYS A 353 -11.53 -48.87 1.59
C LYS A 353 -11.54 -49.96 0.52
N GLY A 354 -10.36 -50.32 0.02
CA GLY A 354 -10.18 -51.33 -1.03
C GLY A 354 -10.11 -50.77 -2.45
N VAL A 355 -10.32 -49.47 -2.62
CA VAL A 355 -10.21 -48.78 -3.92
C VAL A 355 -8.78 -48.29 -4.11
N HIS A 356 -8.09 -48.78 -5.14
CA HIS A 356 -6.76 -48.30 -5.52
C HIS A 356 -6.84 -47.40 -6.76
N ILE A 357 -6.31 -46.18 -6.71
CA ILE A 357 -6.19 -45.29 -7.87
C ILE A 357 -4.75 -44.88 -8.13
N LEU A 358 -4.44 -44.61 -9.40
CA LEU A 358 -3.20 -43.96 -9.82
C LEU A 358 -3.40 -42.45 -9.85
N VAL A 359 -2.52 -41.69 -9.21
CA VAL A 359 -2.51 -40.23 -9.30
C VAL A 359 -1.29 -39.79 -10.12
N PHE A 360 -1.50 -38.93 -11.12
CA PHE A 360 -0.42 -38.40 -11.95
C PHE A 360 -0.43 -36.86 -11.98
N PRO A 361 0.38 -36.21 -11.14
CA PRO A 361 0.57 -34.77 -11.15
C PRO A 361 1.45 -34.29 -12.30
N TYR A 362 1.07 -33.15 -12.90
CA TYR A 362 1.93 -32.44 -13.84
C TYR A 362 3.01 -31.64 -13.11
N PRO A 363 4.30 -31.70 -13.51
CA PRO A 363 5.43 -31.15 -12.73
C PRO A 363 5.55 -29.63 -12.84
N ALA A 364 4.57 -28.92 -12.28
CA ALA A 364 4.53 -27.48 -12.07
C ALA A 364 3.83 -27.20 -10.74
N GLN A 365 4.28 -26.21 -9.97
CA GLN A 365 3.77 -25.96 -8.61
C GLN A 365 2.28 -25.63 -8.61
N GLY A 366 1.82 -24.88 -9.62
CA GLY A 366 0.41 -24.53 -9.80
C GLY A 366 -0.51 -25.74 -10.00
N HIS A 367 0.04 -26.88 -10.40
CA HIS A 367 -0.66 -28.12 -10.73
C HIS A 367 -0.47 -29.18 -9.64
N MET A 368 0.78 -29.44 -9.26
CA MET A 368 1.12 -30.47 -8.27
C MET A 368 0.49 -30.21 -6.91
N LEU A 369 0.66 -28.99 -6.37
CA LEU A 369 0.23 -28.70 -4.99
C LEU A 369 -1.27 -28.93 -4.77
N PRO A 370 -2.19 -28.36 -5.58
CA PRO A 370 -3.61 -28.61 -5.37
C PRO A 370 -4.00 -30.07 -5.63
N LEU A 371 -3.36 -30.78 -6.57
CA LEU A 371 -3.64 -32.21 -6.76
C LEU A 371 -3.16 -33.06 -5.57
N LEU A 372 -2.03 -32.69 -4.95
CA LEU A 372 -1.54 -33.36 -3.74
C LEU A 372 -2.44 -33.07 -2.53
N ASP A 373 -3.02 -31.86 -2.44
CA ASP A 373 -4.04 -31.54 -1.43
C ASP A 373 -5.30 -32.41 -1.59
N LEU A 374 -5.78 -32.58 -2.84
CA LEU A 374 -6.87 -33.50 -3.14
C LEU A 374 -6.49 -34.95 -2.80
N THR A 375 -5.27 -35.36 -3.15
CA THR A 375 -4.76 -36.70 -2.86
C THR A 375 -4.75 -36.98 -1.35
N HIS A 376 -4.33 -36.01 -0.54
CA HIS A 376 -4.41 -36.09 0.92
C HIS A 376 -5.85 -36.34 1.39
N GLN A 377 -6.81 -35.60 0.83
CA GLN A 377 -8.21 -35.73 1.18
C GLN A 377 -8.84 -37.07 0.77
N LEU A 378 -8.39 -37.66 -0.33
CA LEU A 378 -8.81 -38.98 -0.78
C LEU A 378 -8.22 -40.09 0.11
N LEU A 379 -6.96 -39.97 0.53
CA LEU A 379 -6.33 -40.89 1.50
C LEU A 379 -7.07 -40.90 2.84
N LEU A 380 -7.49 -39.73 3.34
CA LEU A 380 -8.29 -39.63 4.57
C LEU A 380 -9.65 -40.34 4.47
N ARG A 381 -10.15 -40.57 3.26
CA ARG A 381 -11.40 -41.32 2.98
C ARG A 381 -11.17 -42.81 2.72
N GLY A 382 -9.94 -43.29 2.90
CA GLY A 382 -9.59 -44.70 2.92
C GLY A 382 -9.16 -45.29 1.57
N LEU A 383 -8.95 -44.45 0.54
CA LEU A 383 -8.40 -44.92 -0.74
C LEU A 383 -6.95 -45.36 -0.57
N THR A 384 -6.55 -46.37 -1.33
CA THR A 384 -5.16 -46.66 -1.61
C THR A 384 -4.73 -45.86 -2.84
N ILE A 385 -3.57 -45.21 -2.80
CA ILE A 385 -3.09 -44.35 -3.88
C ILE A 385 -1.64 -44.70 -4.21
N THR A 386 -1.36 -44.82 -5.51
CA THR A 386 0.00 -44.73 -6.03
C THR A 386 0.16 -43.39 -6.74
N ILE A 387 1.18 -42.60 -6.38
CA ILE A 387 1.52 -41.35 -7.08
C ILE A 387 2.64 -41.63 -8.08
N LEU A 388 2.38 -41.38 -9.37
CA LEU A 388 3.41 -41.36 -10.40
C LEU A 388 4.19 -40.05 -10.32
N VAL A 389 5.51 -40.15 -10.21
CA VAL A 389 6.40 -38.99 -10.10
C VAL A 389 7.76 -39.27 -10.75
N THR A 390 8.47 -38.21 -11.14
CA THR A 390 9.84 -38.31 -11.65
C THR A 390 10.86 -37.97 -10.54
N PRO A 391 12.14 -38.41 -10.65
CA PRO A 391 13.09 -38.34 -9.54
C PRO A 391 13.28 -36.95 -8.94
N LYS A 392 13.33 -35.87 -9.75
CA LYS A 392 13.53 -34.51 -9.23
C LYS A 392 12.27 -33.90 -8.61
N ASN A 393 11.10 -34.45 -8.90
CA ASN A 393 9.84 -34.02 -8.31
C ASN A 393 9.47 -34.86 -7.07
N LEU A 394 10.13 -35.98 -6.83
CA LEU A 394 9.87 -36.87 -5.68
C LEU A 394 9.92 -36.16 -4.31
N PRO A 395 10.89 -35.28 -4.01
CA PRO A 395 10.96 -34.61 -2.71
C PRO A 395 9.74 -33.72 -2.40
N ILE A 396 8.99 -33.31 -3.42
CA ILE A 396 7.75 -32.52 -3.24
C ILE A 396 6.68 -33.36 -2.50
N LEU A 397 6.78 -34.69 -2.56
CA LEU A 397 5.85 -35.62 -1.92
C LEU A 397 6.16 -35.87 -0.44
N ASP A 398 7.32 -35.44 0.08
CA ASP A 398 7.76 -35.74 1.45
C ASP A 398 6.73 -35.40 2.54
N PRO A 399 6.03 -34.24 2.50
CA PRO A 399 4.99 -33.94 3.48
C PRO A 399 3.82 -34.94 3.45
N LEU A 400 3.46 -35.44 2.27
CA LEU A 400 2.36 -36.38 2.12
C LEU A 400 2.77 -37.79 2.53
N LEU A 401 3.98 -38.22 2.12
CA LEU A 401 4.56 -39.53 2.45
C LEU A 401 4.84 -39.68 3.94
N SER A 402 5.20 -38.61 4.65
CA SER A 402 5.37 -38.62 6.10
C SER A 402 4.05 -38.67 6.88
N THR A 403 2.95 -38.23 6.28
CA THR A 403 1.63 -38.17 6.93
C THR A 403 0.84 -39.48 6.79
N HIS A 404 1.09 -40.27 5.74
CA HIS A 404 0.31 -41.47 5.42
C HIS A 404 1.18 -42.74 5.39
N PRO A 405 0.70 -43.89 5.87
CA PRO A 405 1.47 -45.13 5.84
C PRO A 405 1.65 -45.66 4.42
N SER A 406 2.74 -46.42 4.20
CA SER A 406 3.04 -47.04 2.90
C SER A 406 2.00 -48.06 2.43
N SER A 407 1.12 -48.52 3.32
CA SER A 407 -0.02 -49.39 2.98
C SER A 407 -1.15 -48.66 2.25
N SER A 408 -1.31 -47.36 2.46
CA SER A 408 -2.32 -46.53 1.77
C SER A 408 -1.72 -45.61 0.70
N LEU A 409 -0.44 -45.24 0.82
CA LEU A 409 0.22 -44.35 -0.14
C LEU A 409 1.55 -44.93 -0.63
N GLN A 410 1.71 -45.07 -1.94
CA GLN A 410 2.92 -45.56 -2.60
C GLN A 410 3.36 -44.58 -3.70
N THR A 411 4.60 -44.73 -4.15
CA THR A 411 5.14 -43.96 -5.27
C THR A 411 5.53 -44.89 -6.42
N LEU A 412 5.23 -44.45 -7.64
CA LEU A 412 5.77 -45.01 -8.87
C LEU A 412 6.77 -44.00 -9.43
N VAL A 413 8.05 -44.23 -9.17
CA VAL A 413 9.12 -43.35 -9.63
C VAL A 413 9.62 -43.83 -10.98
N LEU A 414 9.32 -43.10 -12.04
CA LEU A 414 9.80 -43.38 -13.40
C LEU A 414 10.80 -42.30 -13.84
N PRO A 415 11.89 -42.66 -14.53
CA PRO A 415 12.86 -41.68 -15.02
C PRO A 415 12.18 -40.71 -15.99
N PHE A 416 12.49 -39.42 -15.88
CA PHE A 416 11.99 -38.44 -16.85
C PHE A 416 12.51 -38.78 -18.26
N PRO A 417 11.65 -38.95 -19.28
CA PRO A 417 12.12 -39.34 -20.60
C PRO A 417 12.95 -38.26 -21.29
N ASP A 418 14.00 -38.67 -21.99
CA ASP A 418 14.85 -37.73 -22.73
C ASP A 418 14.05 -36.99 -23.82
N HIS A 419 14.30 -35.69 -23.90
CA HIS A 419 13.78 -34.83 -24.96
C HIS A 419 14.87 -33.86 -25.40
N HIS A 420 15.26 -33.90 -26.68
CA HIS A 420 16.41 -33.15 -27.21
C HIS A 420 16.33 -31.61 -27.02
N LEU A 421 15.12 -31.05 -26.87
CA LEU A 421 14.89 -29.62 -26.57
C LEU A 421 14.71 -29.30 -25.08
N VAL A 422 14.66 -30.30 -24.20
CA VAL A 422 14.60 -30.08 -22.75
C VAL A 422 16.04 -30.16 -22.23
N PRO A 423 16.54 -29.14 -21.52
CA PRO A 423 17.90 -29.18 -20.97
C PRO A 423 18.10 -30.37 -20.04
N SER A 424 19.32 -30.92 -20.02
CA SER A 424 19.64 -32.09 -19.19
C SER A 424 19.35 -31.82 -17.71
N GLY A 425 18.66 -32.76 -17.08
CA GLY A 425 18.25 -32.67 -15.68
C GLY A 425 17.08 -31.71 -15.42
N VAL A 426 16.40 -31.17 -16.41
CA VAL A 426 15.15 -30.43 -16.18
C VAL A 426 13.97 -31.41 -16.18
N GLU A 427 13.21 -31.44 -15.08
CA GLU A 427 11.99 -32.26 -14.95
C GLU A 427 10.78 -31.44 -14.47
N ASN A 428 10.95 -30.14 -14.20
CA ASN A 428 9.90 -29.28 -13.68
C ASN A 428 9.82 -27.98 -14.49
N VAL A 429 8.60 -27.48 -14.71
CA VAL A 429 8.36 -26.26 -15.48
C VAL A 429 9.05 -25.04 -14.89
N LYS A 430 9.26 -24.97 -13.57
CA LYS A 430 9.97 -23.84 -12.94
C LYS A 430 11.38 -23.64 -13.51
N ASP A 431 12.02 -24.71 -13.99
CA ASP A 431 13.42 -24.70 -14.43
C ASP A 431 13.57 -24.39 -15.94
N ILE A 432 12.47 -24.39 -16.71
CA ILE A 432 12.45 -24.11 -18.17
C ILE A 432 11.46 -22.99 -18.56
N GLY A 433 10.60 -22.58 -17.63
CA GLY A 433 9.55 -21.58 -17.84
C GLY A 433 8.33 -22.10 -18.60
N ASN A 434 7.30 -21.25 -18.68
CA ASN A 434 5.99 -21.57 -19.26
C ASN A 434 6.05 -22.02 -20.76
N SER A 435 7.11 -21.64 -21.49
CA SER A 435 7.38 -22.13 -22.84
C SER A 435 7.74 -23.61 -22.92
N GLY A 436 8.26 -24.19 -21.83
CA GLY A 436 8.65 -25.60 -21.78
C GLY A 436 7.50 -26.57 -21.60
N ASN A 437 6.27 -26.10 -21.33
CA ASN A 437 5.13 -26.98 -21.05
C ASN A 437 4.91 -28.05 -22.13
N VAL A 438 4.90 -27.64 -23.40
CA VAL A 438 4.70 -28.54 -24.56
C VAL A 438 5.76 -29.63 -24.63
N LEU A 439 7.01 -29.28 -24.34
CA LEU A 439 8.13 -30.22 -24.36
C LEU A 439 8.04 -31.20 -23.20
N ILE A 440 7.68 -30.73 -22.01
CA ILE A 440 7.48 -31.57 -20.82
C ILE A 440 6.29 -32.53 -21.03
N ILE A 441 5.17 -32.06 -21.59
CA ILE A 441 4.01 -32.91 -21.90
C ILE A 441 4.42 -34.01 -22.88
N SER A 442 5.09 -33.64 -23.98
CA SER A 442 5.60 -34.58 -25.00
C SER A 442 6.60 -35.58 -24.43
N ALA A 443 7.50 -35.13 -23.56
CA ALA A 443 8.46 -36.01 -22.87
C ALA A 443 7.73 -37.03 -21.99
N LEU A 444 6.82 -36.59 -21.11
CA LEU A 444 6.08 -37.45 -20.20
C LEU A 444 5.20 -38.47 -20.94
N ALA A 445 4.65 -38.12 -22.11
CA ALA A 445 3.88 -39.06 -22.93
C ALA A 445 4.65 -40.31 -23.34
N LYS A 446 5.98 -40.26 -23.39
CA LYS A 446 6.85 -41.42 -23.66
C LYS A 446 6.85 -42.47 -22.53
N LEU A 447 6.30 -42.14 -21.36
CA LEU A 447 6.13 -43.09 -20.25
C LEU A 447 4.99 -44.08 -20.47
N THR A 448 4.15 -43.90 -21.50
CA THR A 448 2.95 -44.70 -21.76
C THR A 448 3.16 -46.21 -21.61
N GLU A 449 4.15 -46.79 -22.30
CA GLU A 449 4.38 -48.24 -22.26
C GLU A 449 4.83 -48.72 -20.87
N GLN A 450 5.69 -47.96 -20.19
CA GLN A 450 6.18 -48.30 -18.85
C GLN A 450 5.04 -48.27 -17.83
N ILE A 451 4.13 -47.30 -17.95
CA ILE A 451 2.94 -47.20 -17.09
C ILE A 451 1.99 -48.37 -17.36
N ILE A 452 1.73 -48.72 -18.63
CA ILE A 452 0.89 -49.87 -18.99
C ILE A 452 1.47 -51.17 -18.44
N GLN A 453 2.78 -51.37 -18.56
CA GLN A 453 3.46 -52.56 -18.02
C GLN A 453 3.36 -52.61 -16.49
N TRP A 454 3.53 -51.48 -15.81
CA TRP A 454 3.34 -51.39 -14.36
C TRP A 454 1.90 -51.71 -13.97
N ILE A 455 0.88 -51.12 -14.63
CA ILE A 455 -0.54 -51.41 -14.36
C ILE A 455 -0.81 -52.91 -14.48
N LYS A 456 -0.36 -53.55 -15.57
CA LYS A 456 -0.59 -54.99 -15.83
C LYS A 456 0.09 -55.93 -14.83
N SER A 457 1.23 -55.51 -14.27
CA SER A 457 2.03 -56.33 -13.36
C SER A 457 1.75 -56.04 -11.88
N HIS A 458 1.03 -54.97 -11.57
CA HIS A 458 0.75 -54.59 -10.19
C HIS A 458 -0.19 -55.61 -9.51
N PRO A 459 0.12 -56.09 -8.28
CA PRO A 459 -0.67 -57.13 -7.61
C PRO A 459 -2.09 -56.69 -7.24
N SER A 460 -2.32 -55.38 -7.19
CA SER A 460 -3.64 -54.77 -7.00
C SER A 460 -3.73 -53.60 -7.99
N PRO A 461 -4.05 -53.81 -9.28
CA PRO A 461 -4.00 -52.75 -10.28
C PRO A 461 -4.95 -51.60 -9.91
N PRO A 462 -4.61 -50.34 -10.25
CA PRO A 462 -5.49 -49.21 -10.02
C PRO A 462 -6.77 -49.34 -10.86
N VAL A 463 -7.92 -48.99 -10.29
CA VAL A 463 -9.22 -49.03 -10.99
C VAL A 463 -9.47 -47.80 -11.85
N ALA A 464 -8.73 -46.71 -11.60
CA ALA A 464 -8.84 -45.46 -12.31
C ALA A 464 -7.54 -44.63 -12.20
N ILE A 465 -7.41 -43.64 -13.07
CA ILE A 465 -6.36 -42.63 -12.99
C ILE A 465 -6.95 -41.23 -12.73
N LEU A 466 -6.46 -40.55 -11.70
CA LEU A 466 -6.67 -39.13 -11.46
C LEU A 466 -5.44 -38.37 -11.96
N PHE A 467 -5.58 -37.61 -13.04
CA PHE A 467 -4.46 -36.97 -13.73
C PHE A 467 -4.70 -35.47 -13.91
N ASP A 468 -3.63 -34.69 -13.91
CA ASP A 468 -3.71 -33.26 -14.25
C ASP A 468 -4.10 -33.05 -15.72
N SER A 469 -4.93 -32.04 -16.01
CA SER A 469 -5.41 -31.74 -17.36
C SER A 469 -4.32 -31.59 -18.45
N PHE A 470 -3.05 -31.32 -18.11
CA PHE A 470 -1.97 -31.27 -19.10
C PHE A 470 -1.46 -32.65 -19.52
N LEU A 471 -1.92 -33.72 -18.86
CA LEU A 471 -1.55 -35.11 -19.10
C LEU A 471 -2.66 -35.88 -19.82
N GLY A 472 -3.41 -35.19 -20.70
CA GLY A 472 -4.52 -35.77 -21.44
C GLY A 472 -4.17 -37.03 -22.23
N TRP A 473 -2.93 -37.15 -22.72
CA TRP A 473 -2.37 -38.33 -23.41
C TRP A 473 -2.50 -39.66 -22.63
N THR A 474 -2.79 -39.60 -21.32
CA THR A 474 -3.08 -40.78 -20.49
C THR A 474 -4.28 -41.60 -20.97
N TYR A 475 -5.05 -41.13 -21.97
CA TYR A 475 -6.10 -41.93 -22.63
C TYR A 475 -5.60 -43.24 -23.23
N HIS A 476 -4.30 -43.38 -23.51
CA HIS A 476 -3.69 -44.62 -23.98
C HIS A 476 -3.56 -45.71 -22.89
N LEU A 477 -3.75 -45.39 -21.62
CA LEU A 477 -3.49 -46.31 -20.50
C LEU A 477 -4.58 -47.35 -20.26
N GLY A 478 -5.77 -47.19 -20.87
CA GLY A 478 -6.87 -48.14 -20.73
C GLY A 478 -7.58 -48.14 -19.38
N LEU A 479 -7.39 -47.09 -18.56
CA LEU A 479 -8.09 -46.89 -17.28
C LEU A 479 -9.20 -45.83 -17.44
N PRO A 480 -10.30 -45.93 -16.67
CA PRO A 480 -11.18 -44.78 -16.41
C PRO A 480 -10.37 -43.56 -15.98
N ARG A 481 -10.61 -42.43 -16.63
CA ARG A 481 -9.84 -41.19 -16.46
C ARG A 481 -10.64 -40.13 -15.73
N ILE A 482 -10.09 -39.61 -14.64
CA ILE A 482 -10.62 -38.46 -13.90
C ILE A 482 -9.69 -37.29 -14.15
N CYS A 483 -10.16 -36.31 -14.90
CA CYS A 483 -9.39 -35.12 -15.25
C CYS A 483 -9.46 -34.11 -14.11
N PHE A 484 -8.32 -33.82 -13.50
CA PHE A 484 -8.18 -32.79 -12.49
C PHE A 484 -7.85 -31.45 -13.15
N HIS A 485 -8.68 -30.46 -12.88
CA HIS A 485 -8.47 -29.08 -13.28
C HIS A 485 -8.04 -28.25 -12.08
N SER A 486 -6.77 -27.84 -12.08
CA SER A 486 -6.23 -26.81 -11.18
C SER A 486 -6.63 -25.38 -11.59
N THR A 487 -7.65 -25.25 -12.45
CA THR A 487 -8.19 -24.00 -12.99
C THR A 487 -9.67 -23.86 -12.61
N ALA A 488 -10.23 -22.68 -12.88
CA ALA A 488 -11.67 -22.41 -12.77
C ALA A 488 -12.50 -23.35 -13.68
N ALA A 489 -13.77 -23.60 -13.33
CA ALA A 489 -14.69 -24.39 -14.16
C ALA A 489 -15.02 -23.71 -15.50
N ILE A 490 -15.12 -22.37 -15.51
CA ILE A 490 -15.21 -21.59 -16.76
C ILE A 490 -14.02 -21.90 -17.69
N MET A 491 -12.81 -22.07 -17.13
CA MET A 491 -11.62 -22.34 -17.91
C MET A 491 -11.66 -23.74 -18.51
N SER A 492 -12.13 -24.76 -17.78
CA SER A 492 -12.35 -26.10 -18.35
C SER A 492 -13.31 -26.04 -19.55
N SER A 493 -14.41 -25.30 -19.43
CA SER A 493 -15.39 -25.13 -20.50
C SER A 493 -14.84 -24.38 -21.72
N VAL A 494 -14.06 -23.31 -21.49
CA VAL A 494 -13.37 -22.55 -22.54
C VAL A 494 -12.33 -23.43 -23.25
N PHE A 495 -11.54 -24.23 -22.51
CA PHE A 495 -10.59 -25.16 -23.13
C PHE A 495 -11.28 -26.20 -23.99
N ASP A 496 -12.34 -26.85 -23.50
CA ASP A 496 -13.14 -27.80 -24.29
C ASP A 496 -13.60 -27.16 -25.60
N ALA A 497 -14.21 -25.97 -25.54
CA ALA A 497 -14.71 -25.27 -26.72
C ALA A 497 -13.58 -24.91 -27.70
N LEU A 498 -12.45 -24.40 -27.20
CA LEU A 498 -11.30 -24.01 -28.01
C LEU A 498 -10.66 -25.20 -28.73
N TRP A 499 -10.34 -26.27 -27.99
CA TRP A 499 -9.59 -27.39 -28.54
C TRP A 499 -10.44 -28.29 -29.44
N LEU A 500 -11.73 -28.48 -29.14
CA LEU A 500 -12.65 -29.20 -30.03
C LEU A 500 -12.88 -28.50 -31.36
N ASN A 501 -12.71 -27.17 -31.40
CA ASN A 501 -12.96 -26.35 -32.59
C ASN A 501 -11.71 -25.59 -33.07
N VAL A 502 -10.52 -26.12 -32.76
CA VAL A 502 -9.23 -25.43 -32.94
C VAL A 502 -9.01 -24.90 -34.36
N ASP A 503 -9.33 -25.68 -35.40
CA ASP A 503 -9.14 -25.25 -36.79
C ASP A 503 -10.00 -24.04 -37.18
N THR A 504 -11.17 -23.87 -36.53
CA THR A 504 -12.10 -22.77 -36.80
C THR A 504 -11.86 -21.54 -35.92
N LEU A 505 -11.47 -21.75 -34.65
CA LEU A 505 -11.33 -20.67 -33.67
C LEU A 505 -9.91 -20.10 -33.60
N PHE A 506 -8.88 -20.90 -33.88
CA PHE A 506 -7.49 -20.44 -33.84
C PHE A 506 -7.15 -19.26 -34.76
N PRO A 507 -7.70 -19.11 -35.99
CA PRO A 507 -7.38 -17.95 -36.83
C PRO A 507 -8.09 -16.67 -36.40
N LEU A 508 -9.02 -16.71 -35.44
CA LEU A 508 -9.82 -15.55 -35.06
C LEU A 508 -9.04 -14.58 -34.15
N HIS A 509 -9.38 -13.29 -34.28
CA HIS A 509 -8.87 -12.21 -33.41
C HIS A 509 -9.70 -12.02 -32.14
N ALA A 510 -10.97 -12.43 -32.17
CA ALA A 510 -11.85 -12.52 -31.02
C ALA A 510 -12.69 -13.79 -31.16
N VAL A 511 -12.94 -14.46 -30.05
CA VAL A 511 -13.68 -15.71 -29.99
C VAL A 511 -14.88 -15.51 -29.07
N ASP A 512 -16.07 -15.70 -29.62
CA ASP A 512 -17.32 -15.75 -28.89
C ASP A 512 -17.67 -17.19 -28.53
N PHE A 513 -18.17 -17.40 -27.32
CA PHE A 513 -18.58 -18.71 -26.83
C PHE A 513 -20.08 -18.71 -26.52
N PRO A 514 -20.96 -18.62 -27.53
CA PRO A 514 -22.40 -18.42 -27.33
C PRO A 514 -23.04 -19.54 -26.51
N ASP A 515 -22.55 -20.77 -26.64
CA ASP A 515 -23.07 -21.96 -25.96
C ASP A 515 -22.62 -22.08 -24.50
N LEU A 516 -21.60 -21.32 -24.08
CA LEU A 516 -21.16 -21.31 -22.69
C LEU A 516 -22.03 -20.36 -21.86
N PRO A 517 -22.22 -20.62 -20.55
CA PRO A 517 -22.92 -19.70 -19.67
C PRO A 517 -22.37 -18.28 -19.75
N ARG A 518 -23.26 -17.30 -19.80
CA ARG A 518 -22.97 -15.86 -19.96
C ARG A 518 -22.30 -15.48 -21.29
N SER A 519 -22.24 -16.40 -22.24
CA SER A 519 -21.74 -16.20 -23.61
C SER A 519 -20.46 -15.35 -23.66
N PRO A 520 -19.38 -15.76 -22.98
CA PRO A 520 -18.17 -14.95 -22.88
C PRO A 520 -17.59 -14.68 -24.28
N SER A 521 -16.96 -13.52 -24.41
CA SER A 521 -16.16 -13.14 -25.58
C SER A 521 -14.75 -12.80 -25.12
N LEU A 522 -13.75 -13.35 -25.80
CA LEU A 522 -12.33 -13.18 -25.49
C LEU A 522 -11.60 -12.71 -26.74
N VAL A 523 -10.90 -11.58 -26.65
CA VAL A 523 -9.90 -11.20 -27.67
C VAL A 523 -8.72 -12.17 -27.63
N ARG A 524 -7.98 -12.27 -28.74
CA ARG A 524 -6.88 -13.21 -28.92
C ARG A 524 -5.88 -13.16 -27.78
N GLU A 525 -5.55 -11.97 -27.28
CA GLU A 525 -4.59 -11.74 -26.21
C GLU A 525 -5.07 -12.31 -24.86
N HIS A 526 -6.39 -12.41 -24.67
CA HIS A 526 -7.03 -12.95 -23.47
C HIS A 526 -7.27 -14.46 -23.56
N LEU A 527 -7.02 -15.07 -24.72
CA LEU A 527 -7.10 -16.52 -24.86
C LEU A 527 -5.98 -17.22 -24.07
N PRO A 528 -6.24 -18.44 -23.55
CA PRO A 528 -5.28 -19.20 -22.77
C PRO A 528 -3.94 -19.37 -23.50
N SER A 529 -2.83 -19.16 -22.81
CA SER A 529 -1.50 -19.16 -23.46
C SER A 529 -1.17 -20.47 -24.18
N LEU A 530 -1.64 -21.61 -23.68
CA LEU A 530 -1.42 -22.91 -24.33
C LEU A 530 -2.09 -22.96 -25.70
N PHE A 531 -3.33 -22.47 -25.81
CA PHE A 531 -4.05 -22.40 -27.09
C PHE A 531 -3.43 -21.35 -28.02
N ARG A 532 -3.15 -20.14 -27.51
CA ARG A 532 -2.63 -19.01 -28.29
C ARG A 532 -1.26 -19.29 -28.93
N ARG A 533 -0.48 -20.20 -28.37
CA ARG A 533 0.86 -20.60 -28.84
C ARG A 533 0.86 -21.84 -29.73
N TYR A 534 -0.31 -22.45 -29.98
CA TYR A 534 -0.42 -23.65 -30.80
C TYR A 534 0.25 -23.46 -32.17
N ILE A 535 1.05 -24.45 -32.58
CA ILE A 535 1.72 -24.49 -33.88
C ILE A 535 1.18 -25.71 -34.62
N LYS A 536 0.38 -25.45 -35.66
CA LYS A 536 -0.19 -26.51 -36.49
C LYS A 536 0.92 -27.33 -37.15
N SER A 537 0.74 -28.64 -37.15
CA SER A 537 1.66 -29.63 -37.74
C SER A 537 2.99 -29.80 -37.02
N ASP A 538 3.25 -29.12 -35.89
CA ASP A 538 4.39 -29.46 -35.03
C ASP A 538 4.06 -30.72 -34.21
N PRO A 539 4.89 -31.78 -34.22
CA PRO A 539 4.56 -33.05 -33.57
C PRO A 539 4.25 -32.94 -32.07
N ASN A 540 4.94 -32.05 -31.35
CA ASN A 540 4.68 -31.87 -29.92
C ASN A 540 3.34 -31.16 -29.72
N TRP A 541 3.05 -30.14 -30.52
CA TRP A 541 1.78 -29.43 -30.46
C TRP A 541 0.58 -30.25 -30.91
N GLU A 542 0.73 -31.13 -31.90
CA GLU A 542 -0.34 -32.07 -32.28
C GLU A 542 -0.64 -33.05 -31.13
N LEU A 543 0.39 -33.55 -30.44
CA LEU A 543 0.20 -34.35 -29.23
C LEU A 543 -0.52 -33.56 -28.13
N VAL A 544 -0.16 -32.31 -27.89
CA VAL A 544 -0.85 -31.45 -26.91
C VAL A 544 -2.31 -31.21 -27.31
N LYS A 545 -2.57 -30.90 -28.58
CA LYS A 545 -3.92 -30.71 -29.12
C LYS A 545 -4.78 -31.94 -28.88
N ASP A 546 -4.29 -33.11 -29.28
CA ASP A 546 -4.99 -34.39 -29.10
C ASP A 546 -5.20 -34.72 -27.61
N SER A 547 -4.21 -34.43 -26.77
CA SER A 547 -4.32 -34.57 -25.31
C SER A 547 -5.41 -33.68 -24.73
N MET A 548 -5.45 -32.41 -25.11
CA MET A 548 -6.44 -31.45 -24.59
C MET A 548 -7.85 -31.78 -25.09
N ILE A 549 -8.00 -32.24 -26.34
CA ILE A 549 -9.28 -32.76 -26.86
C ILE A 549 -9.70 -33.99 -26.05
N ALA A 550 -8.78 -34.92 -25.80
CA ALA A 550 -9.06 -36.15 -25.08
C ALA A 550 -9.55 -35.89 -23.63
N ASN A 551 -9.20 -34.76 -23.01
CA ASN A 551 -9.72 -34.42 -21.68
C ASN A 551 -11.25 -34.41 -21.66
N SER A 552 -11.90 -33.83 -22.69
CA SER A 552 -13.37 -33.76 -22.81
C SER A 552 -14.07 -35.12 -22.87
N SER A 553 -13.32 -36.19 -23.14
CA SER A 553 -13.80 -37.58 -23.15
C SER A 553 -13.40 -38.36 -21.89
N SER A 554 -12.96 -37.69 -20.83
CA SER A 554 -12.67 -38.32 -19.53
C SER A 554 -13.96 -38.83 -18.88
N TRP A 555 -13.84 -39.83 -18.00
CA TRP A 555 -14.98 -40.36 -17.25
C TRP A 555 -15.59 -39.29 -16.34
N GLY A 556 -14.78 -38.40 -15.75
CA GLY A 556 -15.26 -37.30 -14.94
C GLY A 556 -14.23 -36.19 -14.73
N TYR A 557 -14.72 -35.03 -14.29
CA TYR A 557 -13.95 -33.82 -13.99
C TYR A 557 -13.92 -33.55 -12.48
N VAL A 558 -12.76 -33.17 -11.99
CA VAL A 558 -12.60 -32.64 -10.63
C VAL A 558 -12.01 -31.24 -10.74
N ASN A 559 -12.74 -30.24 -10.28
CA ASN A 559 -12.33 -28.85 -10.33
C ASN A 559 -11.99 -28.35 -8.93
N ASN A 560 -10.85 -27.68 -8.78
CA ASN A 560 -10.52 -26.93 -7.56
C ASN A 560 -11.33 -25.62 -7.53
N THR A 561 -12.63 -25.72 -7.38
CA THR A 561 -13.59 -24.62 -7.25
C THR A 561 -14.73 -25.05 -6.33
N PHE A 562 -15.70 -24.19 -6.07
CA PHE A 562 -16.87 -24.53 -5.24
C PHE A 562 -18.16 -23.99 -5.86
N ASN A 563 -19.28 -24.63 -5.53
CA ASN A 563 -20.56 -24.36 -6.17
C ASN A 563 -21.00 -22.89 -6.11
N ALA A 564 -20.72 -22.19 -5.01
CA ALA A 564 -21.10 -20.79 -4.88
C ALA A 564 -20.24 -19.80 -5.69
N LEU A 565 -19.10 -20.24 -6.24
CA LEU A 565 -18.22 -19.42 -7.08
C LEU A 565 -18.58 -19.54 -8.57
N GLU A 566 -18.92 -20.75 -9.04
CA GLU A 566 -19.14 -21.03 -10.47
C GLU A 566 -20.36 -21.92 -10.74
N PRO A 567 -21.55 -21.63 -10.17
CA PRO A 567 -22.69 -22.55 -10.24
C PRO A 567 -23.12 -22.85 -11.68
N GLU A 568 -23.18 -21.83 -12.54
CA GLU A 568 -23.65 -21.95 -13.92
C GLU A 568 -22.67 -22.78 -14.79
N PHE A 569 -21.37 -22.61 -14.60
CA PHE A 569 -20.36 -23.36 -15.36
C PHE A 569 -20.24 -24.81 -14.89
N LEU A 570 -20.37 -25.06 -13.59
CA LEU A 570 -20.41 -26.41 -13.05
C LEU A 570 -21.64 -27.17 -13.56
N GLU A 571 -22.81 -26.54 -13.56
CA GLU A 571 -24.04 -27.17 -14.04
C GLU A 571 -23.98 -27.43 -15.55
N PHE A 572 -23.52 -26.47 -16.35
CA PHE A 572 -23.27 -26.67 -17.78
C PHE A 572 -22.38 -27.90 -18.04
N THR A 573 -21.30 -28.05 -17.26
CA THR A 573 -20.40 -29.21 -17.40
C THR A 573 -21.10 -30.51 -16.98
N ARG A 574 -21.93 -30.50 -15.92
CA ARG A 574 -22.72 -31.65 -15.47
C ARG A 574 -23.77 -32.07 -16.49
N GLU A 575 -24.43 -31.13 -17.17
CA GLU A 575 -25.39 -31.43 -18.24
C GLU A 575 -24.70 -32.13 -19.42
N LYS A 576 -23.47 -31.72 -19.75
CA LYS A 576 -22.68 -32.32 -20.83
C LYS A 576 -22.11 -33.70 -20.47
N MET A 577 -21.56 -33.86 -19.25
CA MET A 577 -20.82 -35.07 -18.86
C MET A 577 -21.64 -36.08 -18.04
N GLY A 578 -22.71 -35.64 -17.39
CA GLY A 578 -23.47 -36.38 -16.40
C GLY A 578 -23.30 -35.84 -14.98
N GLN A 579 -24.38 -35.85 -14.20
CA GLN A 579 -24.44 -35.27 -12.86
C GLN A 579 -23.41 -35.86 -11.88
N ASN A 580 -23.21 -37.19 -11.90
CA ASN A 580 -22.28 -37.88 -11.00
C ASN A 580 -20.84 -37.97 -11.56
N ARG A 581 -20.45 -37.03 -12.43
CA ARG A 581 -19.15 -37.04 -13.10
C ARG A 581 -18.39 -35.72 -13.01
N VAL A 582 -18.95 -34.70 -12.36
CA VAL A 582 -18.29 -33.39 -12.20
C VAL A 582 -18.33 -32.99 -10.74
N PHE A 583 -17.14 -32.81 -10.15
CA PHE A 583 -16.97 -32.60 -8.71
C PHE A 583 -16.22 -31.29 -8.44
N ALA A 584 -16.86 -30.37 -7.73
CA ALA A 584 -16.26 -29.12 -7.26
C ALA A 584 -15.76 -29.30 -5.83
N VAL A 585 -14.45 -29.56 -5.67
CA VAL A 585 -13.87 -30.03 -4.38
C VAL A 585 -13.08 -28.94 -3.64
N GLY A 586 -13.09 -27.71 -4.15
CA GLY A 586 -12.30 -26.59 -3.63
C GLY A 586 -12.99 -25.76 -2.54
N PRO A 587 -12.29 -24.76 -1.97
CA PRO A 587 -10.87 -24.51 -2.15
C PRO A 587 -10.02 -25.54 -1.42
N LEU A 588 -9.18 -26.29 -2.15
CA LEU A 588 -8.33 -27.34 -1.57
C LEU A 588 -7.26 -26.77 -0.62
N SER A 589 -7.00 -25.46 -0.70
CA SER A 589 -6.13 -24.74 0.23
C SER A 589 -6.62 -24.74 1.68
N LEU A 590 -7.93 -24.84 1.91
CA LEU A 590 -8.53 -24.94 3.24
C LEU A 590 -8.50 -26.36 3.81
N LEU A 591 -8.34 -27.36 2.94
CA LEU A 591 -8.44 -28.77 3.29
C LEU A 591 -7.08 -29.46 3.44
N GLY A 592 -5.97 -28.82 3.03
CA GLY A 592 -4.64 -29.41 3.15
C GLY A 592 -4.19 -29.57 4.61
N GLY A 593 -3.77 -30.78 4.97
CA GLY A 593 -3.33 -31.14 6.33
C GLY A 593 -1.87 -30.79 6.66
N SER A 594 -1.16 -30.06 5.80
CA SER A 594 0.18 -29.55 6.10
C SER A 594 0.11 -28.15 6.69
N ASP A 595 1.06 -27.83 7.57
CA ASP A 595 1.27 -26.47 8.09
C ASP A 595 1.25 -25.47 6.94
N LEU A 596 0.22 -24.62 6.89
CA LEU A 596 -0.01 -23.62 5.84
C LEU A 596 1.20 -22.68 5.66
N THR A 597 2.08 -22.61 6.67
CA THR A 597 3.33 -21.85 6.64
C THR A 597 4.45 -22.54 5.83
N SER A 598 4.29 -23.80 5.42
CA SER A 598 5.29 -24.59 4.69
C SER A 598 4.90 -24.89 3.22
N ARG A 599 3.69 -24.51 2.80
CA ARG A 599 3.15 -24.80 1.45
C ARG A 599 4.04 -24.22 0.35
N GLY A 600 4.70 -25.10 -0.40
CA GLY A 600 5.59 -24.70 -1.50
C GLY A 600 6.91 -24.08 -1.05
N SER A 601 7.30 -24.23 0.22
CA SER A 601 8.57 -23.71 0.75
C SER A 601 9.76 -24.44 0.14
N THR A 602 10.59 -23.69 -0.59
CA THR A 602 11.98 -24.04 -0.90
C THR A 602 12.90 -23.02 -0.21
N SER A 603 12.82 -22.98 1.13
CA SER A 603 13.86 -22.51 2.06
C SER A 603 14.77 -21.34 1.66
N ASN A 604 14.25 -20.22 1.14
CA ASN A 604 15.03 -18.97 0.88
C ASN A 604 14.11 -17.73 0.90
N SER A 605 13.68 -17.28 2.08
CA SER A 605 13.04 -15.95 2.25
C SER A 605 14.08 -14.97 2.79
N SER A 606 14.11 -13.75 2.27
CA SER A 606 15.01 -12.70 2.80
C SER A 606 14.57 -12.16 4.16
N VAL A 607 13.32 -12.42 4.57
CA VAL A 607 12.73 -11.91 5.82
C VAL A 607 12.29 -13.09 6.68
N SER A 608 12.61 -13.07 7.98
CA SER A 608 12.13 -14.08 8.91
C SER A 608 10.61 -14.00 9.10
N HIS A 609 9.96 -15.14 9.36
CA HIS A 609 8.52 -15.17 9.61
C HIS A 609 8.12 -14.24 10.77
N ASP A 610 8.89 -14.24 11.86
CA ASP A 610 8.62 -13.38 13.03
C ASP A 610 8.62 -11.88 12.69
N SER A 611 9.51 -11.44 11.80
CA SER A 611 9.58 -10.04 11.36
C SER A 611 8.37 -9.64 10.50
N ILE A 612 7.90 -10.55 9.64
CA ILE A 612 6.68 -10.33 8.84
C ILE A 612 5.47 -10.12 9.77
N TRP A 613 5.33 -10.98 10.79
CA TRP A 613 4.22 -10.89 11.74
C TRP A 613 4.29 -9.65 12.62
N ALA A 614 5.47 -9.33 13.17
CA ALA A 614 5.64 -8.12 13.97
C ALA A 614 5.28 -6.85 13.19
N TRP A 615 5.64 -6.77 11.90
CA TRP A 615 5.30 -5.63 11.04
C TRP A 615 3.80 -5.56 10.76
N LEU A 616 3.18 -6.69 10.39
CA LEU A 616 1.74 -6.78 10.14
C LEU A 616 0.92 -6.48 11.41
N ASP A 617 1.42 -6.89 12.58
CA ASP A 617 0.75 -6.68 13.85
C ASP A 617 0.69 -5.20 14.22
N GLY A 618 1.71 -4.42 13.85
CA GLY A 618 1.73 -2.97 14.00
C GLY A 618 0.85 -2.19 13.02
N CYS A 619 0.13 -2.87 12.12
CA CYS A 619 -0.73 -2.23 11.12
C CYS A 619 -2.21 -2.29 11.51
N ALA A 620 -2.97 -1.28 11.05
CA ALA A 620 -4.41 -1.20 11.23
C ALA A 620 -5.13 -2.26 10.37
N ASP A 621 -6.35 -2.62 10.76
CA ASP A 621 -7.13 -3.64 10.07
C ASP A 621 -7.49 -3.21 8.64
N GLY A 622 -7.29 -4.12 7.69
CA GLY A 622 -7.54 -3.90 6.27
C GLY A 622 -6.69 -2.78 5.63
N SER A 623 -5.64 -2.28 6.29
CA SER A 623 -4.83 -1.14 5.81
C SER A 623 -3.64 -1.54 4.94
N VAL A 624 -3.35 -2.84 4.81
CA VAL A 624 -2.17 -3.36 4.11
C VAL A 624 -2.57 -3.97 2.77
N LEU A 625 -1.83 -3.62 1.71
CA LEU A 625 -1.89 -4.22 0.40
C LEU A 625 -0.82 -5.30 0.26
N TYR A 626 -1.20 -6.54 -0.02
CA TYR A 626 -0.25 -7.58 -0.41
C TYR A 626 -0.04 -7.56 -1.92
N VAL A 627 1.20 -7.68 -2.40
CA VAL A 627 1.57 -7.62 -3.82
C VAL A 627 2.42 -8.83 -4.17
N CYS A 628 1.89 -9.73 -5.01
CA CYS A 628 2.59 -10.94 -5.43
C CYS A 628 2.13 -11.44 -6.81
N PHE A 629 3.09 -11.69 -7.70
CA PHE A 629 2.85 -12.18 -9.07
C PHE A 629 3.08 -13.71 -9.20
N GLY A 630 3.01 -14.44 -8.10
CA GLY A 630 3.09 -15.91 -8.08
C GLY A 630 4.49 -16.46 -8.36
N SER A 631 4.59 -17.78 -8.54
CA SER A 631 5.87 -18.50 -8.59
C SER A 631 6.60 -18.44 -9.93
N GLN A 632 5.95 -18.05 -11.03
CA GLN A 632 6.57 -18.07 -12.37
C GLN A 632 6.81 -16.70 -12.99
N VAL A 633 6.00 -15.68 -12.69
CA VAL A 633 6.14 -14.35 -13.31
C VAL A 633 7.38 -13.63 -12.78
N LEU A 634 8.11 -13.00 -13.70
CA LEU A 634 9.14 -11.99 -13.45
C LEU A 634 8.72 -10.71 -14.17
N LEU A 635 8.73 -9.59 -13.46
CA LEU A 635 8.39 -8.28 -14.03
C LEU A 635 9.60 -7.71 -14.79
N LYS A 636 9.33 -6.97 -15.87
CA LYS A 636 10.36 -6.17 -16.57
C LYS A 636 10.78 -4.97 -15.73
N SER A 637 11.99 -4.43 -15.95
CA SER A 637 12.51 -3.29 -15.19
C SER A 637 11.53 -2.11 -15.15
N ALA A 638 10.97 -1.73 -16.31
CA ALA A 638 9.98 -0.67 -16.39
C ALA A 638 8.69 -0.95 -15.59
N GLN A 639 8.25 -2.22 -15.51
CA GLN A 639 7.09 -2.60 -14.69
C GLN A 639 7.40 -2.55 -13.20
N VAL A 640 8.61 -2.94 -12.80
CA VAL A 640 9.08 -2.85 -11.41
C VAL A 640 9.16 -1.38 -10.98
N GLU A 641 9.76 -0.51 -11.79
CA GLU A 641 9.84 0.93 -11.53
C GLU A 641 8.45 1.56 -11.43
N ALA A 642 7.56 1.26 -12.37
CA ALA A 642 6.21 1.79 -12.36
C ALA A 642 5.38 1.33 -11.14
N LEU A 643 5.51 0.06 -10.76
CA LEU A 643 4.86 -0.48 -9.58
C LEU A 643 5.44 0.12 -8.29
N ALA A 644 6.77 0.25 -8.18
CA ALA A 644 7.42 0.88 -7.03
C ALA A 644 6.94 2.32 -6.82
N ASN A 645 6.98 3.12 -7.89
CA ASN A 645 6.52 4.51 -7.88
C ASN A 645 5.02 4.61 -7.57
N GLY A 646 4.19 3.75 -8.15
CA GLY A 646 2.75 3.78 -7.89
C GLY A 646 2.39 3.32 -6.47
N LEU A 647 3.09 2.34 -5.90
CA LEU A 647 2.92 1.95 -4.50
C LEU A 647 3.30 3.10 -3.56
N GLU A 648 4.41 3.78 -3.82
CA GLU A 648 4.81 4.96 -3.06
C GLU A 648 3.75 6.08 -3.15
N LEU A 649 3.34 6.45 -4.37
CA LEU A 649 2.35 7.50 -4.61
C LEU A 649 0.98 7.19 -4.00
N SER A 650 0.64 5.91 -3.81
CA SER A 650 -0.62 5.51 -3.20
C SER A 650 -0.72 5.85 -1.71
N GLY A 651 0.42 6.00 -1.01
CA GLY A 651 0.48 6.18 0.44
C GLY A 651 -0.03 4.99 1.27
N VAL A 652 -0.41 3.88 0.62
CA VAL A 652 -0.95 2.68 1.27
C VAL A 652 0.20 1.85 1.84
N LYS A 653 0.00 1.24 3.02
CA LYS A 653 0.99 0.28 3.53
C LYS A 653 1.00 -0.99 2.68
N PHE A 654 2.16 -1.54 2.35
CA PHE A 654 2.21 -2.72 1.48
C PHE A 654 3.25 -3.77 1.88
N ILE A 655 3.00 -5.01 1.47
CA ILE A 655 4.01 -6.06 1.42
C ILE A 655 4.18 -6.42 -0.05
N TRP A 656 5.41 -6.32 -0.57
CA TRP A 656 5.70 -6.68 -1.96
C TRP A 656 6.70 -7.83 -2.02
N VAL A 657 6.25 -8.95 -2.59
CA VAL A 657 7.07 -10.14 -2.80
C VAL A 657 7.67 -10.09 -4.19
N MET A 658 9.00 -10.14 -4.25
CA MET A 658 9.78 -10.16 -5.49
C MET A 658 10.70 -11.38 -5.53
N LYS A 659 10.99 -11.86 -6.73
CA LYS A 659 12.01 -12.90 -6.91
C LYS A 659 13.35 -12.26 -7.19
N PRO A 660 14.45 -12.76 -6.60
CA PRO A 660 15.79 -12.37 -7.02
C PRO A 660 15.97 -12.68 -8.51
N THR A 661 16.44 -11.70 -9.27
CA THR A 661 16.80 -11.88 -10.68
C THR A 661 18.28 -12.26 -10.80
N THR A 662 18.60 -13.22 -11.66
CA THR A 662 19.99 -13.54 -12.00
C THR A 662 20.60 -12.44 -12.88
N ALA A 663 21.93 -12.38 -12.98
CA ALA A 663 22.61 -11.43 -13.87
C ALA A 663 22.16 -11.57 -15.33
N GLN A 664 21.87 -12.79 -15.80
CA GLN A 664 21.33 -13.02 -17.13
C GLN A 664 19.91 -12.47 -17.27
N GLN A 665 19.04 -12.68 -16.28
CA GLN A 665 17.67 -12.15 -16.31
C GLN A 665 17.65 -10.62 -16.31
N VAL A 666 18.56 -9.98 -15.56
CA VAL A 666 18.71 -8.52 -15.61
C VAL A 666 19.16 -8.07 -17.01
N ALA A 667 20.12 -8.77 -17.62
CA ALA A 667 20.55 -8.51 -19.00
C ALA A 667 19.42 -8.71 -20.02
N ASP A 668 18.50 -9.64 -19.77
CA ASP A 668 17.31 -9.90 -20.58
C ASP A 668 16.17 -8.87 -20.33
N GLY A 669 16.39 -7.86 -19.49
CA GLY A 669 15.46 -6.77 -19.22
C GLY A 669 14.45 -7.02 -18.08
N TYR A 670 14.66 -8.04 -17.26
CA TYR A 670 13.88 -8.25 -16.03
C TYR A 670 14.36 -7.34 -14.91
N GLY A 671 13.41 -6.85 -14.11
CA GLY A 671 13.66 -5.85 -13.08
C GLY A 671 14.15 -6.43 -11.77
N SER A 672 15.05 -5.70 -11.12
CA SER A 672 15.43 -5.88 -9.72
C SER A 672 14.85 -4.73 -8.89
N ILE A 673 14.84 -4.87 -7.57
CA ILE A 673 14.37 -3.81 -6.66
C ILE A 673 15.22 -2.54 -6.92
N PRO A 674 14.60 -1.36 -7.09
CA PRO A 674 15.37 -0.13 -7.32
C PRO A 674 16.29 0.19 -6.14
N ASP A 675 17.50 0.67 -6.44
CA ASP A 675 18.50 1.00 -5.43
C ASP A 675 17.96 2.04 -4.43
N GLY A 676 18.06 1.73 -3.14
CA GLY A 676 17.58 2.62 -2.07
C GLY A 676 16.07 2.54 -1.79
N PHE A 677 15.30 1.76 -2.56
CA PHE A 677 13.85 1.68 -2.40
C PHE A 677 13.45 1.01 -1.07
N GLU A 678 14.12 -0.07 -0.66
CA GLU A 678 13.83 -0.75 0.60
C GLU A 678 14.04 0.18 1.81
N GLU A 679 15.12 0.97 1.82
CA GLU A 679 15.39 1.96 2.86
C GLU A 679 14.38 3.12 2.84
N TRP A 680 13.92 3.50 1.64
CA TRP A 680 12.94 4.56 1.45
C TRP A 680 11.56 4.19 2.00
N VAL A 681 11.12 2.95 1.79
CA VAL A 681 9.78 2.51 2.18
C VAL A 681 9.72 1.83 3.54
N VAL A 682 10.80 1.75 4.33
CA VAL A 682 10.88 0.97 5.58
C VAL A 682 9.70 1.13 6.57
N ASN A 683 9.07 2.31 6.62
CA ASN A 683 7.92 2.59 7.49
C ASN A 683 6.55 2.28 6.86
N SER A 684 6.49 2.19 5.53
CA SER A 684 5.26 2.05 4.74
C SER A 684 5.19 0.73 3.97
N GLY A 685 6.32 0.08 3.70
CA GLY A 685 6.42 -1.10 2.86
C GLY A 685 7.38 -2.13 3.43
N LEU A 686 7.06 -3.41 3.25
CA LEU A 686 7.95 -4.53 3.52
C LEU A 686 8.22 -5.28 2.21
N ILE A 687 9.48 -5.34 1.79
CA ILE A 687 9.90 -6.08 0.60
C ILE A 687 10.40 -7.47 1.02
N ILE A 688 9.89 -8.51 0.37
CA ILE A 688 10.30 -9.90 0.62
C ILE A 688 10.89 -10.45 -0.68
N GLN A 689 12.18 -10.77 -0.65
CA GLN A 689 12.83 -11.47 -1.74
C GLN A 689 12.70 -12.99 -1.55
N GLY A 690 12.32 -13.69 -2.62
CA GLY A 690 12.21 -15.14 -2.66
C GLY A 690 10.81 -15.61 -2.29
N TRP A 691 10.68 -16.43 -1.24
CA TRP A 691 9.41 -17.02 -0.83
C TRP A 691 8.73 -16.23 0.30
N ALA A 692 7.40 -16.15 0.27
CA ALA A 692 6.60 -15.55 1.33
C ALA A 692 5.45 -16.49 1.74
N PRO A 693 5.07 -16.55 3.03
CA PRO A 693 3.93 -17.32 3.51
C PRO A 693 2.61 -16.67 3.09
N GLN A 694 2.29 -16.76 1.80
CA GLN A 694 1.19 -16.05 1.14
C GLN A 694 -0.16 -16.31 1.83
N VAL A 695 -0.50 -17.57 2.12
CA VAL A 695 -1.79 -17.92 2.77
C VAL A 695 -1.91 -17.28 4.17
N PRO A 696 -0.92 -17.43 5.08
CA PRO A 696 -0.92 -16.70 6.34
C PRO A 696 -0.97 -15.16 6.21
N ILE A 697 -0.23 -14.57 5.27
CA ILE A 697 -0.26 -13.11 5.03
C ILE A 697 -1.65 -12.66 4.61
N LEU A 698 -2.24 -13.31 3.61
CA LEU A 698 -3.59 -12.99 3.10
C LEU A 698 -4.69 -13.18 4.16
N SER A 699 -4.45 -14.04 5.15
CA SER A 699 -5.40 -14.28 6.25
C SER A 699 -5.22 -13.32 7.42
N HIS A 700 -4.18 -12.47 7.41
CA HIS A 700 -3.90 -11.54 8.49
C HIS A 700 -4.87 -10.36 8.48
N ARG A 701 -5.41 -9.98 9.64
CA ARG A 701 -6.42 -8.91 9.81
C ARG A 701 -6.02 -7.56 9.17
N ALA A 702 -4.73 -7.26 9.14
CA ALA A 702 -4.21 -6.00 8.58
C ALA A 702 -4.27 -5.98 7.04
N VAL A 703 -4.29 -7.13 6.38
CA VAL A 703 -4.31 -7.19 4.91
C VAL A 703 -5.74 -6.98 4.43
N GLY A 704 -5.95 -5.94 3.62
CA GLY A 704 -7.25 -5.57 3.06
C GLY A 704 -7.35 -5.73 1.55
N GLY A 705 -6.21 -5.87 0.86
CA GLY A 705 -6.16 -6.01 -0.59
C GLY A 705 -5.01 -6.88 -1.07
N PHE A 706 -5.14 -7.40 -2.28
CA PHE A 706 -4.16 -8.26 -2.92
C PHE A 706 -3.97 -7.91 -4.41
N VAL A 707 -2.82 -7.34 -4.77
CA VAL A 707 -2.39 -7.25 -6.18
C VAL A 707 -1.90 -8.61 -6.64
N SER A 708 -2.62 -9.19 -7.60
CA SER A 708 -2.39 -10.55 -8.07
C SER A 708 -2.30 -10.61 -9.58
N HIS A 709 -1.42 -11.47 -10.08
CA HIS A 709 -1.37 -11.88 -11.49
C HIS A 709 -2.60 -12.69 -11.95
N CYS A 710 -3.57 -12.97 -11.08
CA CYS A 710 -4.79 -13.73 -11.39
C CYS A 710 -4.60 -15.23 -11.70
N GLY A 711 -3.51 -15.84 -11.22
CA GLY A 711 -3.37 -17.30 -11.21
C GLY A 711 -4.38 -17.95 -10.26
N TRP A 712 -5.03 -19.04 -10.67
CA TRP A 712 -6.19 -19.61 -9.97
C TRP A 712 -5.92 -19.95 -8.50
N ASN A 713 -4.79 -20.58 -8.19
CA ASN A 713 -4.43 -20.89 -6.81
C ASN A 713 -4.33 -19.63 -5.94
N SER A 714 -3.64 -18.59 -6.42
CA SER A 714 -3.52 -17.33 -5.68
C SER A 714 -4.88 -16.63 -5.51
N LEU A 715 -5.77 -16.73 -6.50
CA LEU A 715 -7.11 -16.17 -6.36
C LEU A 715 -7.95 -16.91 -5.33
N LEU A 716 -7.89 -18.24 -5.28
CA LEU A 716 -8.53 -19.02 -4.21
C LEU A 716 -7.97 -18.65 -2.83
N GLU A 717 -6.65 -18.47 -2.71
CA GLU A 717 -6.03 -18.03 -1.46
C GLU A 717 -6.48 -16.62 -1.05
N GLY A 718 -6.61 -15.69 -2.01
CA GLY A 718 -7.18 -14.36 -1.78
C GLY A 718 -8.65 -14.40 -1.35
N ILE A 719 -9.45 -15.24 -1.99
CA ILE A 719 -10.87 -15.48 -1.62
C ILE A 719 -10.96 -16.03 -0.19
N VAL A 720 -10.10 -16.98 0.17
CA VAL A 720 -10.02 -17.55 1.53
C VAL A 720 -9.57 -16.50 2.56
N GLY A 721 -8.65 -15.61 2.19
CA GLY A 721 -8.26 -14.45 2.99
C GLY A 721 -9.40 -13.44 3.15
N GLY A 722 -10.37 -13.41 2.24
CA GLY A 722 -11.46 -12.43 2.23
C GLY A 722 -10.98 -11.02 1.91
N VAL A 723 -9.87 -10.92 1.19
CA VAL A 723 -9.26 -9.66 0.78
C VAL A 723 -9.72 -9.28 -0.62
N MET A 724 -9.81 -7.98 -0.91
CA MET A 724 -10.18 -7.54 -2.25
C MET A 724 -9.03 -7.76 -3.22
N ILE A 725 -9.33 -8.38 -4.36
CA ILE A 725 -8.31 -8.67 -5.38
C ILE A 725 -8.19 -7.49 -6.35
N LEU A 726 -6.97 -7.00 -6.53
CA LEU A 726 -6.56 -6.05 -7.57
C LEU A 726 -5.84 -6.85 -8.66
N GLY A 727 -6.59 -7.25 -9.68
CA GLY A 727 -6.12 -8.16 -10.71
C GLY A 727 -5.24 -7.49 -11.76
N TRP A 728 -4.10 -8.12 -12.06
CA TRP A 728 -3.22 -7.77 -13.16
C TRP A 728 -2.91 -9.03 -14.00
N PRO A 729 -3.87 -9.53 -14.80
CA PRO A 729 -3.66 -10.71 -15.62
C PRO A 729 -2.60 -10.47 -16.70
N MET A 730 -1.73 -11.47 -16.91
CA MET A 730 -0.57 -11.37 -17.81
C MET A 730 -0.48 -12.52 -18.83
N GLU A 731 -0.74 -13.76 -18.42
CA GLU A 731 -0.61 -14.95 -19.27
C GLU A 731 -1.47 -16.13 -18.80
N ALA A 732 -1.19 -17.35 -19.28
CA ALA A 732 -1.91 -18.57 -18.94
C ALA A 732 -3.43 -18.38 -19.12
N ASP A 733 -4.21 -18.74 -18.11
CA ASP A 733 -5.67 -18.60 -17.97
C ASP A 733 -6.09 -17.32 -17.21
N GLN A 734 -5.13 -16.46 -16.86
CA GLN A 734 -5.32 -15.37 -15.90
C GLN A 734 -6.38 -14.34 -16.34
N PHE A 735 -6.51 -14.10 -17.65
CA PHE A 735 -7.54 -13.19 -18.18
C PHE A 735 -8.95 -13.74 -18.02
N VAL A 736 -9.13 -15.06 -18.19
CA VAL A 736 -10.41 -15.74 -17.97
C VAL A 736 -10.77 -15.70 -16.48
N ASN A 737 -9.79 -15.94 -15.61
CA ASN A 737 -9.97 -15.84 -14.16
C ASN A 737 -10.32 -14.41 -13.72
N ALA A 738 -9.63 -13.41 -14.27
CA ALA A 738 -9.92 -11.99 -14.01
C ALA A 738 -11.33 -11.63 -14.48
N LYS A 739 -11.76 -12.10 -15.66
CA LYS A 739 -13.12 -11.91 -16.17
C LYS A 739 -14.17 -12.49 -15.22
N LEU A 740 -13.97 -13.71 -14.71
CA LEU A 740 -14.86 -14.32 -13.73
C LEU A 740 -15.00 -13.43 -12.48
N LEU A 741 -13.89 -13.03 -11.86
CA LEU A 741 -13.94 -12.33 -10.58
C LEU A 741 -14.33 -10.85 -10.68
N VAL A 742 -13.93 -10.17 -11.75
CA VAL A 742 -14.22 -8.74 -11.99
C VAL A 742 -15.62 -8.59 -12.59
N ASP A 743 -15.87 -9.21 -13.75
CA ASP A 743 -17.06 -8.92 -14.55
C ASP A 743 -18.29 -9.68 -14.05
N TYR A 744 -18.13 -10.92 -13.58
CA TYR A 744 -19.27 -11.78 -13.21
C TYR A 744 -19.56 -11.79 -11.71
N MET A 745 -18.51 -11.84 -10.87
CA MET A 745 -18.66 -11.89 -9.42
C MET A 745 -18.59 -10.51 -8.76
N GLY A 746 -17.93 -9.53 -9.39
CA GLY A 746 -17.71 -8.20 -8.82
C GLY A 746 -16.90 -8.20 -7.51
N VAL A 747 -16.06 -9.21 -7.28
CA VAL A 747 -15.25 -9.33 -6.04
C VAL A 747 -13.83 -8.79 -6.22
N ALA A 748 -13.47 -8.42 -7.44
CA ALA A 748 -12.15 -7.94 -7.81
C ALA A 748 -12.23 -6.68 -8.68
N ILE A 749 -11.14 -5.92 -8.69
CA ILE A 749 -10.95 -4.76 -9.56
C ILE A 749 -9.78 -5.09 -10.50
N ARG A 750 -9.94 -4.84 -11.80
CA ARG A 750 -8.82 -4.94 -12.74
C ARG A 750 -7.90 -3.74 -12.54
N LEU A 751 -6.71 -3.94 -12.00
CA LEU A 751 -5.72 -2.89 -11.76
C LEU A 751 -5.05 -2.46 -13.07
N CYS A 752 -4.49 -3.45 -13.78
CA CYS A 752 -3.79 -3.34 -15.06
C CYS A 752 -4.01 -4.65 -15.84
N GLU A 753 -3.54 -4.77 -17.08
CA GLU A 753 -3.59 -6.02 -17.85
C GLU A 753 -2.47 -6.10 -18.88
N GLY A 754 -2.03 -7.32 -19.19
CA GLY A 754 -1.03 -7.59 -20.20
C GLY A 754 0.36 -7.87 -19.63
N LYS A 755 1.05 -8.85 -20.24
CA LYS A 755 2.39 -9.30 -19.84
C LYS A 755 3.45 -8.20 -19.94
N ASP A 756 3.39 -7.40 -20.99
CA ASP A 756 4.41 -6.39 -21.32
C ASP A 756 3.95 -4.97 -21.02
N THR A 757 2.73 -4.79 -20.52
CA THR A 757 2.15 -3.50 -20.19
C THR A 757 2.89 -2.87 -19.02
N VAL A 758 3.34 -1.63 -19.20
CA VAL A 758 3.88 -0.79 -18.12
C VAL A 758 2.77 0.19 -17.72
N PRO A 759 2.22 0.09 -16.50
CA PRO A 759 1.18 1.02 -16.07
C PRO A 759 1.74 2.42 -15.85
N ASP A 760 0.91 3.44 -16.04
CA ASP A 760 1.25 4.78 -15.55
C ASP A 760 1.30 4.75 -14.00
N PRO A 761 2.40 5.21 -13.37
CA PRO A 761 2.55 5.12 -11.91
C PRO A 761 1.53 5.97 -11.14
N VAL A 762 1.11 7.11 -11.70
CA VAL A 762 0.15 8.02 -11.05
C VAL A 762 -1.23 7.37 -11.08
N GLU A 763 -1.65 6.83 -12.22
CA GLU A 763 -2.92 6.11 -12.34
C GLU A 763 -2.95 4.86 -11.46
N LEU A 764 -1.85 4.10 -11.42
CA LEU A 764 -1.72 2.92 -10.55
C LEU A 764 -1.84 3.32 -9.07
N GLY A 765 -1.11 4.35 -8.65
CA GLY A 765 -1.14 4.83 -7.26
C GLY A 765 -2.50 5.33 -6.84
N GLN A 766 -3.17 6.12 -7.68
CA GLN A 766 -4.54 6.59 -7.43
C GLN A 766 -5.52 5.43 -7.29
N LYS A 767 -5.48 4.47 -8.22
CA LYS A 767 -6.38 3.32 -8.21
C LYS A 767 -6.15 2.40 -7.01
N VAL A 768 -4.90 2.23 -6.58
CA VAL A 768 -4.55 1.52 -5.35
C VAL A 768 -5.09 2.26 -4.12
N ALA A 769 -4.83 3.56 -4.02
CA ALA A 769 -5.29 4.39 -2.90
C ALA A 769 -6.82 4.37 -2.78
N GLU A 770 -7.54 4.60 -3.87
CA GLU A 770 -8.99 4.56 -3.93
C GLU A 770 -9.56 3.20 -3.55
N SER A 771 -8.96 2.12 -4.06
CA SER A 771 -9.34 0.75 -3.76
C SER A 771 -9.16 0.42 -2.27
N MET A 772 -8.06 0.88 -1.68
CA MET A 772 -7.72 0.60 -0.30
C MET A 772 -8.43 1.52 0.70
N SER A 773 -8.91 2.69 0.26
CA SER A 773 -9.72 3.61 1.05
C SER A 773 -11.15 3.09 1.30
N GLY A 774 -11.67 3.34 2.51
CA GLY A 774 -13.07 3.11 2.86
C GLY A 774 -13.58 1.69 2.66
N GLU A 775 -14.91 1.55 2.73
CA GLU A 775 -15.61 0.31 2.41
C GLU A 775 -16.11 0.35 0.96
N LYS A 776 -15.68 -0.64 0.16
CA LYS A 776 -16.04 -0.82 -1.25
C LYS A 776 -16.96 -2.03 -1.40
N ALA A 777 -17.84 -2.02 -2.39
CA ALA A 777 -18.74 -3.14 -2.65
C ALA A 777 -17.97 -4.45 -2.92
N GLU A 778 -16.83 -4.35 -3.60
CA GLU A 778 -15.91 -5.46 -3.89
C GLU A 778 -15.32 -6.04 -2.60
N LYS A 779 -14.92 -5.20 -1.62
CA LYS A 779 -14.44 -5.65 -0.30
C LYS A 779 -15.52 -6.41 0.47
N VAL A 780 -16.77 -5.91 0.44
CA VAL A 780 -17.91 -6.58 1.10
C VAL A 780 -18.16 -7.94 0.43
N ARG A 781 -18.27 -7.98 -0.89
CA ARG A 781 -18.48 -9.22 -1.64
C ARG A 781 -17.32 -10.21 -1.48
N ALA A 782 -16.08 -9.74 -1.34
CA ALA A 782 -14.93 -10.61 -1.05
C ALA A 782 -15.06 -11.31 0.33
N LYS A 783 -15.50 -10.60 1.37
CA LYS A 783 -15.78 -11.19 2.69
C LYS A 783 -16.97 -12.15 2.68
N GLU A 784 -18.01 -11.85 1.91
CA GLU A 784 -19.15 -12.77 1.70
C GLU A 784 -18.70 -14.04 0.98
N LEU A 785 -17.90 -13.90 -0.08
CA LEU A 785 -17.39 -15.03 -0.84
C LEU A 785 -16.45 -15.90 0.00
N ARG A 786 -15.63 -15.30 0.87
CA ARG A 786 -14.87 -16.04 1.89
C ARG A 786 -15.78 -16.92 2.75
N SER A 787 -16.88 -16.36 3.24
CA SER A 787 -17.83 -17.10 4.10
C SER A 787 -18.41 -18.30 3.35
N LYS A 788 -18.82 -18.10 2.09
CA LYS A 788 -19.30 -19.17 1.21
C LYS A 788 -18.24 -20.24 0.92
N ALA A 789 -16.98 -19.84 0.76
CA ALA A 789 -15.87 -20.78 0.59
C ALA A 789 -15.65 -21.65 1.83
N MET A 790 -15.73 -21.07 3.03
CA MET A 790 -15.65 -21.80 4.31
C MET A 790 -16.83 -22.76 4.49
N GLU A 791 -18.05 -22.32 4.16
CA GLU A 791 -19.26 -23.16 4.19
C GLU A 791 -19.17 -24.34 3.21
N ALA A 792 -18.58 -24.13 2.03
CA ALA A 792 -18.44 -25.17 1.02
C ALA A 792 -17.59 -26.36 1.49
N VAL A 793 -16.53 -26.09 2.25
CA VAL A 793 -15.60 -27.12 2.77
C VAL A 793 -15.94 -27.61 4.18
N ALA A 794 -16.90 -26.97 4.86
CA ALA A 794 -17.40 -27.40 6.15
C ALA A 794 -18.11 -28.76 6.06
N SER A 795 -18.25 -29.46 7.19
CA SER A 795 -18.97 -30.74 7.24
C SER A 795 -20.38 -30.62 6.64
N GLY A 796 -20.67 -31.38 5.58
CA GLY A 796 -21.94 -31.34 4.85
C GLY A 796 -22.07 -30.20 3.82
N GLY A 797 -21.01 -29.39 3.66
CA GLY A 797 -20.88 -28.37 2.62
C GLY A 797 -20.81 -28.97 1.22
N SER A 798 -20.98 -28.12 0.20
CA SER A 798 -21.04 -28.57 -1.20
C SER A 798 -19.77 -29.28 -1.66
N SER A 799 -18.60 -28.77 -1.28
CA SER A 799 -17.33 -29.34 -1.72
C SER A 799 -17.00 -30.64 -1.00
N THR A 800 -17.34 -30.75 0.29
CA THR A 800 -17.25 -32.02 1.02
C THR A 800 -18.17 -33.07 0.41
N LYS A 801 -19.41 -32.70 0.04
CA LYS A 801 -20.35 -33.60 -0.62
C LYS A 801 -19.84 -34.07 -1.98
N ASP A 802 -19.35 -33.17 -2.82
CA ASP A 802 -18.78 -33.54 -4.12
C ASP A 802 -17.55 -34.44 -3.97
N LEU A 803 -16.72 -34.19 -2.96
CA LEU A 803 -15.56 -35.03 -2.65
C LEU A 803 -15.96 -36.42 -2.12
N ASP A 804 -16.96 -36.53 -1.26
CA ASP A 804 -17.52 -37.80 -0.79
C ASP A 804 -18.23 -38.55 -1.95
N GLY A 805 -18.89 -37.81 -2.83
CA GLY A 805 -19.48 -38.31 -4.07
C GLY A 805 -18.43 -38.91 -5.01
N LEU A 806 -17.32 -38.21 -5.23
CA LEU A 806 -16.19 -38.71 -6.02
C LEU A 806 -15.67 -40.05 -5.46
N VAL A 807 -15.49 -40.16 -4.14
CA VAL A 807 -15.07 -41.42 -3.51
C VAL A 807 -16.10 -42.54 -3.72
N THR A 808 -17.38 -42.21 -3.60
CA THR A 808 -18.48 -43.17 -3.81
C THR A 808 -18.49 -43.70 -5.25
N GLU A 809 -18.32 -42.83 -6.24
CA GLU A 809 -18.28 -43.23 -7.65
C GLU A 809 -17.01 -44.01 -8.00
N LEU A 810 -15.84 -43.62 -7.46
CA LEU A 810 -14.60 -44.40 -7.61
C LEU A 810 -14.73 -45.81 -7.02
N ALA A 811 -15.46 -45.97 -5.92
CA ALA A 811 -15.74 -47.29 -5.33
C ALA A 811 -16.65 -48.16 -6.21
N GLN A 812 -17.51 -47.56 -7.04
CA GLN A 812 -18.34 -48.29 -7.99
C GLN A 812 -17.53 -48.80 -9.19
N LEU A 813 -16.49 -48.08 -9.60
CA LEU A 813 -15.57 -48.52 -10.67
C LEU A 813 -14.78 -49.80 -10.30
N HIS A 814 -14.65 -50.11 -9.01
CA HIS A 814 -14.02 -51.35 -8.55
C HIS A 814 -14.88 -52.60 -8.82
N ASN A 815 -16.18 -52.44 -9.07
CA ASN A 815 -17.15 -53.54 -9.24
C ASN A 815 -17.45 -53.89 -10.71
N VAL A 816 -16.62 -53.39 -11.65
CA VAL A 816 -16.68 -53.67 -13.10
C VAL A 816 -15.33 -54.24 -13.53
#